data_AF-A0A936WSJ0-F1
#
_entry.id   AF-A0A936WSJ0-F1
#
_cell.length_a   1.000
_cell.length_b   1.000
_cell.length_c   1.000
_cell.angle_alpha   90.00
_cell.angle_beta   90.00
_cell.angle_gamma   90.00
#
_symmetry.space_group_name_H-M   'P 1'
#
loop_
_entity.id
_entity.type
_entity.pdbx_description
1 polymer ?
#
loop_
_entity_poly.entity_id
_entity_poly.type
_entity_poly.pdbx_seq_one_letter_code
_entity_poly.pdbx_strand_id
1 'polypeptide(L)'
;MGIRSPFGTSQLFWEPYDGNAFNMGSIGFGSKSGRSLTERITNAIDALIDARAASAPMPRPGSPQDAMSTWFGRPATGPDTGLHQWDYARDGYDRRIHVLLQPNDLPDTPTIDILDSGVGITPADFPKTILSLQRGNKITKKYLAGAYGQGGASTLRFCDYVLVISRSESNPAQIGFTLVRNVRLGDDYKEDCYAFLAYADSSGTAAVLTSDDTSPLVIKTSESLKREYTLTTGTLVRHYGFQLSNTAGKLAPQPGNLYHFLHYSMFDPLFPFRIVDNRDSNSGREELVRGSRNRLMDYAKAPEMADENSRTQLQHYRSMEWVTPAGSPVPCVGVEYWVIFNYEKKKAGYHLRPDSNALFVQKRHPIVFTFNGQNQGDIGNYIFKQANRPMVARHVIVHVDASRVGKDVRKGLFTSTREGLIEDGPVVKSILQEISRMISEDEVLERLEKQLEEAVTQRTSQETEDEVQKQISALLKEAGYESTEKAETDTPGENDNGIRPRTPRPPKPPQEPLHTLPYPEVSFLKIVYPEVAFELELNSTVSVLIHTDADARMHAQLRVRFEPDVLEVASVKPLSGGRARWRLKTKQGSTAGQSGNVVVTVTRHDGSQLTDTIDFALIAPKSQPAQQGRGKIPPFEVLPVNPDDSQWDTLWDEEDYQDKNAVAYKALKTQGKIIVYYSTVFTPFAQTVARLKLQSESKMKLFTTNYKVWIGYHAIIQLKGQQNEDATTSDDGVIEFERDRERVRVAQLQLKQAMAMTELMLKASKAQEAER
;
A
#
# COMPACT_ATOMS: atom_id res chain seq x y z
N MET A 1 -33.94 -33.23 -24.21
CA MET A 1 -33.53 -33.72 -25.55
C MET A 1 -32.38 -34.68 -25.34
N GLY A 2 -32.37 -35.82 -26.01
CA GLY A 2 -31.23 -36.74 -25.93
C GLY A 2 -29.97 -36.08 -26.50
N ILE A 3 -28.80 -36.43 -25.96
CA ILE A 3 -27.53 -36.09 -26.61
C ILE A 3 -27.53 -36.66 -28.04
N ARG A 4 -26.97 -35.92 -29.01
CA ARG A 4 -27.09 -36.21 -30.47
C ARG A 4 -28.49 -36.22 -31.08
N SER A 5 -29.55 -35.78 -30.38
CA SER A 5 -30.85 -35.59 -31.03
C SER A 5 -30.78 -34.41 -32.03
N PRO A 6 -30.99 -34.62 -33.34
CA PRO A 6 -30.95 -33.55 -34.32
C PRO A 6 -32.07 -32.54 -34.12
N PHE A 7 -31.79 -31.27 -34.38
CA PHE A 7 -32.76 -30.18 -34.30
C PHE A 7 -32.54 -29.12 -35.38
N GLY A 8 -33.62 -28.38 -35.69
CA GLY A 8 -33.63 -27.34 -36.70
C GLY A 8 -33.54 -27.87 -38.13
N THR A 9 -33.61 -26.96 -39.10
CA THR A 9 -33.53 -27.28 -40.54
C THR A 9 -32.16 -27.81 -40.96
N SER A 10 -31.10 -27.40 -40.25
CA SER A 10 -29.73 -27.82 -40.49
C SER A 10 -29.34 -29.13 -39.80
N GLN A 11 -30.30 -29.83 -39.17
CA GLN A 11 -30.07 -31.13 -38.50
C GLN A 11 -28.88 -31.08 -37.51
N LEU A 12 -28.75 -29.96 -36.78
CA LEU A 12 -27.67 -29.78 -35.82
C LEU A 12 -27.92 -30.61 -34.58
N PHE A 13 -26.85 -31.01 -33.88
CA PHE A 13 -26.97 -31.74 -32.63
C PHE A 13 -25.84 -31.40 -31.66
N TRP A 14 -26.01 -31.85 -30.41
CA TRP A 14 -24.99 -31.72 -29.37
C TRP A 14 -24.13 -32.98 -29.33
N GLU A 15 -22.83 -32.81 -29.61
CA GLU A 15 -21.82 -33.85 -29.56
C GLU A 15 -21.05 -33.77 -28.21
N PRO A 16 -20.91 -34.87 -27.44
CA PRO A 16 -20.16 -34.83 -26.19
C PRO A 16 -18.75 -34.29 -26.39
N TYR A 17 -18.32 -33.38 -25.51
CA TYR A 17 -16.94 -32.90 -25.49
C TYR A 17 -15.97 -34.06 -25.29
N ASP A 18 -14.84 -34.06 -26.01
CA ASP A 18 -13.88 -35.18 -26.08
C ASP A 18 -14.46 -36.51 -26.60
N GLY A 19 -15.68 -36.51 -27.15
CA GLY A 19 -16.40 -37.72 -27.57
C GLY A 19 -16.86 -38.59 -26.40
N ASN A 20 -16.86 -38.06 -25.17
CA ASN A 20 -17.25 -38.79 -23.96
C ASN A 20 -18.27 -37.98 -23.14
N ALA A 21 -19.42 -38.58 -22.81
CA ALA A 21 -20.44 -37.95 -21.97
C ALA A 21 -20.00 -37.80 -20.50
N PHE A 22 -19.05 -38.62 -20.02
CA PHE A 22 -18.49 -38.54 -18.66
C PHE A 22 -17.34 -37.53 -18.57
N ASN A 23 -17.60 -36.28 -18.96
CA ASN A 23 -16.59 -35.22 -19.02
C ASN A 23 -16.73 -34.16 -17.91
N MET A 24 -17.82 -34.20 -17.13
CA MET A 24 -18.14 -33.17 -16.15
C MET A 24 -17.10 -33.09 -15.03
N GLY A 25 -16.67 -34.24 -14.48
CA GLY A 25 -15.60 -34.28 -13.48
C GLY A 25 -14.27 -33.73 -14.01
N SER A 26 -13.85 -34.16 -15.22
CA SER A 26 -12.60 -33.73 -15.86
C SER A 26 -12.54 -32.23 -16.15
N ILE A 27 -13.66 -31.63 -16.58
CA ILE A 27 -13.77 -30.19 -16.84
C ILE A 27 -13.95 -29.40 -15.53
N GLY A 28 -14.62 -30.01 -14.55
CA GLY A 28 -14.94 -29.42 -13.25
C GLY A 28 -13.75 -29.19 -12.32
N PHE A 29 -12.55 -29.69 -12.63
CA PHE A 29 -11.36 -29.53 -11.78
C PHE A 29 -10.85 -28.09 -11.64
N GLY A 30 -11.26 -27.16 -12.51
CA GLY A 30 -10.85 -25.75 -12.43
C GLY A 30 -11.34 -25.09 -11.13
N SER A 31 -10.40 -24.76 -10.23
CA SER A 31 -10.72 -24.22 -8.91
C SER A 31 -10.91 -22.70 -8.89
N LYS A 32 -10.35 -21.96 -9.85
CA LYS A 32 -10.38 -20.48 -9.89
C LYS A 32 -10.55 -19.95 -11.32
N SER A 33 -11.59 -19.13 -11.55
CA SER A 33 -11.92 -18.59 -12.88
C SER A 33 -10.80 -17.78 -13.53
N GLY A 34 -10.10 -16.96 -12.75
CA GLY A 34 -8.94 -16.20 -13.24
C GLY A 34 -7.82 -17.10 -13.77
N ARG A 35 -7.50 -18.21 -13.07
CA ARG A 35 -6.45 -19.14 -13.52
C ARG A 35 -6.86 -19.87 -14.80
N SER A 36 -8.13 -20.23 -14.94
CA SER A 36 -8.66 -20.79 -16.19
C SER A 36 -8.51 -19.83 -17.38
N LEU A 37 -8.66 -18.51 -17.16
CA LEU A 37 -8.35 -17.50 -18.19
C LEU A 37 -6.86 -17.43 -18.50
N THR A 38 -5.99 -17.51 -17.48
CA THR A 38 -4.52 -17.59 -17.69
C THR A 38 -4.16 -18.73 -18.64
N GLU A 39 -4.77 -19.90 -18.49
CA GLU A 39 -4.56 -21.04 -19.39
C GLU A 39 -4.99 -20.77 -20.84
N ARG A 40 -6.09 -20.04 -21.06
CA ARG A 40 -6.49 -19.62 -22.41
C ARG A 40 -5.48 -18.65 -23.03
N ILE A 41 -4.93 -17.74 -22.23
CA ILE A 41 -3.87 -16.82 -22.67
C ILE A 41 -2.57 -17.58 -22.98
N THR A 42 -2.20 -18.56 -22.16
CA THR A 42 -1.05 -19.45 -22.44
C THR A 42 -1.25 -20.22 -23.75
N ASN A 43 -2.47 -20.67 -24.04
CA ASN A 43 -2.78 -21.32 -25.31
C ASN A 43 -2.66 -20.36 -26.52
N ALA A 44 -3.08 -19.10 -26.37
CA ALA A 44 -2.89 -18.06 -27.37
C ALA A 44 -1.39 -17.76 -27.62
N ILE A 45 -0.59 -17.70 -26.55
CA ILE A 45 0.88 -17.58 -26.65
C ILE A 45 1.46 -18.77 -27.41
N ASP A 46 1.09 -20.00 -27.04
CA ASP A 46 1.54 -21.20 -27.72
C ASP A 46 1.17 -21.18 -29.21
N ALA A 47 -0.01 -20.68 -29.57
CA ALA A 47 -0.45 -20.59 -30.97
C ALA A 47 0.42 -19.65 -31.81
N LEU A 48 0.92 -18.55 -31.22
CA LEU A 48 1.89 -17.66 -31.89
C LEU A 48 3.24 -18.35 -32.07
N ILE A 49 3.71 -19.06 -31.05
CA ILE A 49 4.98 -19.79 -31.11
C ILE A 49 4.90 -20.93 -32.16
N ASP A 50 3.78 -21.67 -32.20
CA ASP A 50 3.58 -22.79 -33.11
C ASP A 50 3.42 -22.33 -34.57
N ALA A 51 2.84 -21.15 -34.82
CA ALA A 51 2.81 -20.52 -36.14
C ALA A 51 4.24 -20.35 -36.70
N ARG A 52 5.17 -19.89 -35.85
CA ARG A 52 6.57 -19.72 -36.23
C ARG A 52 7.28 -21.06 -36.44
N ALA A 53 6.92 -22.08 -35.66
CA ALA A 53 7.53 -23.42 -35.74
C ALA A 53 7.32 -24.11 -37.09
N ALA A 54 6.27 -23.77 -37.84
CA ALA A 54 5.99 -24.33 -39.17
C ALA A 54 7.05 -23.94 -40.22
N SER A 55 7.67 -22.77 -40.06
CA SER A 55 8.71 -22.21 -40.96
C SER A 55 10.13 -22.28 -40.38
N ALA A 56 10.30 -22.82 -39.17
CA ALA A 56 11.56 -22.82 -38.45
C ALA A 56 12.47 -24.01 -38.84
N PRO A 57 13.80 -23.80 -38.89
CA PRO A 57 14.76 -24.88 -39.13
C PRO A 57 14.79 -25.89 -37.97
N MET A 58 15.22 -27.12 -38.29
CA MET A 58 15.48 -28.17 -37.30
C MET A 58 16.94 -28.12 -36.81
N PRO A 59 17.24 -28.53 -35.56
CA PRO A 59 16.29 -28.97 -34.54
C PRO A 59 15.52 -27.80 -33.92
N ARG A 60 14.26 -28.05 -33.53
CA ARG A 60 13.46 -27.04 -32.83
C ARG A 60 14.05 -26.75 -31.43
N PRO A 61 13.84 -25.53 -30.89
CA PRO A 61 14.27 -25.15 -29.56
C PRO A 61 13.77 -26.11 -28.47
N GLY A 62 14.62 -26.31 -27.45
CA GLY A 62 14.38 -27.27 -26.36
C GLY A 62 13.48 -26.76 -25.24
N SER A 63 13.13 -25.48 -25.25
CA SER A 63 12.26 -24.83 -24.28
C SER A 63 11.51 -23.64 -24.90
N PRO A 64 10.43 -23.15 -24.25
CA PRO A 64 9.72 -21.95 -24.73
C PRO A 64 10.60 -20.70 -24.68
N GLN A 65 11.44 -20.56 -23.66
CA GLN A 65 12.38 -19.44 -23.55
C GLN A 65 13.38 -19.43 -24.71
N ASP A 66 13.91 -20.60 -25.09
CA ASP A 66 14.82 -20.71 -26.24
C ASP A 66 14.10 -20.39 -27.54
N ALA A 67 12.82 -20.77 -27.68
CA ALA A 67 12.01 -20.42 -28.84
C ALA A 67 11.76 -18.92 -28.92
N MET A 68 11.43 -18.29 -27.81
CA MET A 68 11.25 -16.83 -27.73
C MET A 68 12.51 -16.06 -28.11
N SER A 69 13.66 -16.48 -27.60
CA SER A 69 14.95 -15.87 -27.95
C SER A 69 15.31 -16.11 -29.41
N THR A 70 15.28 -17.37 -29.87
CA THR A 70 15.75 -17.76 -31.20
C THR A 70 14.84 -17.25 -32.33
N TRP A 71 13.52 -17.30 -32.14
CA TRP A 71 12.57 -17.03 -33.21
C TRP A 71 12.00 -15.62 -33.22
N PHE A 72 11.96 -14.96 -32.06
CA PHE A 72 11.34 -13.65 -31.88
C PHE A 72 12.29 -12.58 -31.32
N GLY A 73 13.53 -12.94 -30.98
CA GLY A 73 14.52 -12.00 -30.45
C GLY A 73 14.20 -11.48 -29.05
N ARG A 74 13.34 -12.17 -28.28
CA ARG A 74 13.04 -11.79 -26.89
C ARG A 74 14.29 -12.02 -26.03
N PRO A 75 14.80 -11.00 -25.30
CA PRO A 75 15.86 -11.19 -24.33
C PRO A 75 15.48 -12.24 -23.29
N ALA A 76 16.39 -13.17 -23.00
CA ALA A 76 16.17 -14.18 -21.98
C ALA A 76 15.94 -13.53 -20.61
N THR A 77 15.06 -14.13 -19.81
CA THR A 77 14.85 -13.71 -18.43
C THR A 77 16.12 -13.94 -17.62
N GLY A 78 16.61 -12.89 -16.99
CA GLY A 78 17.84 -12.87 -16.22
C GLY A 78 17.92 -11.65 -15.30
N PRO A 79 19.05 -11.46 -14.59
CA PRO A 79 19.19 -10.44 -13.54
C PRO A 79 18.81 -9.04 -14.02
N ASP A 80 19.30 -8.63 -15.18
CA ASP A 80 19.00 -7.32 -15.79
C ASP A 80 18.40 -7.45 -17.19
N THR A 81 17.91 -8.63 -17.57
CA THR A 81 17.38 -8.93 -18.90
C THR A 81 15.99 -9.53 -18.84
N GLY A 82 15.21 -9.38 -19.92
CA GLY A 82 13.88 -9.96 -20.04
C GLY A 82 12.94 -9.12 -20.89
N LEU A 83 11.64 -9.36 -20.74
CA LEU A 83 10.59 -8.73 -21.54
C LEU A 83 10.60 -7.18 -21.45
N HIS A 84 10.96 -6.60 -20.31
CA HIS A 84 11.05 -5.14 -20.13
C HIS A 84 12.10 -4.45 -21.04
N GLN A 85 13.06 -5.18 -21.62
CA GLN A 85 14.02 -4.65 -22.60
C GLN A 85 13.64 -4.94 -24.05
N TRP A 86 12.60 -5.74 -24.28
CA TRP A 86 12.21 -6.13 -25.62
C TRP A 86 11.42 -5.02 -26.30
N ASP A 87 11.86 -4.57 -27.47
CA ASP A 87 11.10 -3.65 -28.34
C ASP A 87 9.99 -4.40 -29.10
N TYR A 88 9.08 -5.04 -28.36
CA TYR A 88 7.98 -5.81 -28.93
C TYR A 88 6.97 -4.96 -29.71
N ALA A 89 6.91 -3.66 -29.43
CA ALA A 89 5.98 -2.74 -30.06
C ALA A 89 6.36 -2.46 -31.52
N ARG A 90 7.66 -2.45 -31.85
CA ARG A 90 8.18 -2.33 -33.22
C ARG A 90 7.56 -3.36 -34.17
N ASP A 91 7.52 -4.61 -33.73
CA ASP A 91 6.98 -5.74 -34.53
C ASP A 91 5.49 -6.00 -34.25
N GLY A 92 4.88 -5.21 -33.37
CA GLY A 92 3.46 -5.29 -32.99
C GLY A 92 3.10 -6.55 -32.21
N TYR A 93 4.04 -7.18 -31.51
CA TYR A 93 3.79 -8.42 -30.75
C TYR A 93 2.80 -8.23 -29.59
N ASP A 94 2.74 -7.03 -28.99
CA ASP A 94 1.77 -6.68 -27.94
C ASP A 94 0.32 -6.65 -28.44
N ARG A 95 0.11 -6.68 -29.76
CA ARG A 95 -1.20 -6.61 -30.43
C ARG A 95 -1.58 -7.93 -31.10
N ARG A 96 -0.88 -9.02 -30.78
CA ARG A 96 -1.15 -10.36 -31.32
C ARG A 96 -2.12 -11.17 -30.47
N ILE A 97 -2.32 -10.76 -29.20
CA ILE A 97 -3.26 -11.37 -28.26
C ILE A 97 -4.06 -10.28 -27.58
N HIS A 98 -5.38 -10.42 -27.56
CA HIS A 98 -6.30 -9.51 -26.89
C HIS A 98 -7.26 -10.29 -25.98
N VAL A 99 -7.48 -9.76 -24.78
CA VAL A 99 -8.51 -10.21 -23.83
C VAL A 99 -9.56 -9.10 -23.74
N LEU A 100 -10.72 -9.27 -24.37
CA LEU A 100 -11.76 -8.25 -24.41
C LEU A 100 -12.88 -8.59 -23.42
N LEU A 101 -13.24 -7.62 -22.56
CA LEU A 101 -14.38 -7.69 -21.67
C LEU A 101 -15.52 -6.93 -22.34
N GLN A 102 -16.52 -7.66 -22.81
CA GLN A 102 -17.71 -7.15 -23.45
C GLN A 102 -18.85 -7.02 -22.43
N PRO A 103 -19.78 -6.07 -22.63
CA PRO A 103 -20.90 -5.89 -21.74
C PRO A 103 -21.78 -7.15 -21.73
N ASN A 104 -22.45 -7.36 -20.60
CA ASN A 104 -23.50 -8.37 -20.43
C ASN A 104 -24.58 -7.76 -19.54
N ASP A 105 -25.82 -8.24 -19.69
CA ASP A 105 -26.97 -7.73 -18.93
C ASP A 105 -26.88 -8.07 -17.44
N LEU A 106 -26.12 -9.11 -17.10
CA LEU A 106 -25.87 -9.55 -15.73
C LEU A 106 -24.60 -8.90 -15.15
N PRO A 107 -24.67 -8.36 -13.90
CA PRO A 107 -23.53 -7.72 -13.25
C PRO A 107 -22.39 -8.71 -12.99
N ASP A 108 -21.16 -8.23 -13.04
CA ASP A 108 -19.92 -8.99 -12.77
C ASP A 108 -19.70 -10.28 -13.59
N THR A 109 -20.53 -10.51 -14.61
CA THR A 109 -20.45 -11.66 -15.52
C THR A 109 -20.28 -11.21 -16.99
N PRO A 110 -19.21 -10.49 -17.35
CA PRO A 110 -19.05 -10.01 -18.71
C PRO A 110 -18.87 -11.16 -19.71
N THR A 111 -19.09 -10.87 -20.99
CA THR A 111 -18.62 -11.75 -22.05
C THR A 111 -17.11 -11.54 -22.23
N ILE A 112 -16.31 -12.62 -22.21
CA ILE A 112 -14.86 -12.53 -22.33
C ILE A 112 -14.40 -13.16 -23.64
N ASP A 113 -13.80 -12.35 -24.50
CA ASP A 113 -13.16 -12.79 -25.72
C ASP A 113 -11.65 -12.93 -25.50
N ILE A 114 -11.10 -14.07 -25.90
CA ILE A 114 -9.66 -14.26 -26.03
C ILE A 114 -9.39 -14.46 -27.52
N LEU A 115 -8.71 -13.48 -28.09
CA LEU A 115 -8.38 -13.41 -29.51
C LEU A 115 -6.88 -13.51 -29.68
N ASP A 116 -6.42 -14.46 -30.48
CA ASP A 116 -5.03 -14.56 -30.93
C ASP A 116 -4.92 -14.49 -32.45
N SER A 117 -3.76 -14.05 -32.94
CA SER A 117 -3.40 -14.10 -34.36
C SER A 117 -2.34 -15.18 -34.64
N GLY A 118 -2.45 -16.34 -33.99
CA GLY A 118 -1.53 -17.47 -34.15
C GLY A 118 -1.92 -18.40 -35.29
N VAL A 119 -1.42 -19.64 -35.20
CA VAL A 119 -1.53 -20.65 -36.27
C VAL A 119 -2.97 -21.01 -36.65
N GLY A 120 -3.92 -20.83 -35.73
CA GLY A 120 -5.31 -21.25 -35.89
C GLY A 120 -5.48 -22.77 -35.95
N ILE A 121 -6.71 -23.23 -36.15
CA ILE A 121 -7.10 -24.64 -36.12
C ILE A 121 -8.00 -24.90 -37.33
N THR A 122 -7.73 -25.97 -38.09
CA THR A 122 -8.62 -26.38 -39.18
C THR A 122 -9.91 -27.00 -38.61
N PRO A 123 -11.07 -26.90 -39.27
CA PRO A 123 -12.32 -27.49 -38.76
C PRO A 123 -12.19 -28.98 -38.39
N ALA A 124 -11.45 -29.76 -39.21
CA ALA A 124 -11.21 -31.19 -38.97
C ALA A 124 -10.37 -31.48 -37.72
N ASP A 125 -9.58 -30.51 -37.26
CA ASP A 125 -8.71 -30.65 -36.09
C ASP A 125 -9.38 -30.22 -34.77
N PHE A 126 -10.53 -29.53 -34.81
CA PHE A 126 -11.23 -29.09 -33.59
C PHE A 126 -11.48 -30.24 -32.59
N PRO A 127 -12.07 -31.39 -33.00
CA PRO A 127 -12.33 -32.52 -32.10
C PRO A 127 -11.08 -33.18 -31.54
N LYS A 128 -9.93 -33.01 -32.19
CA LYS A 128 -8.65 -33.59 -31.78
C LYS A 128 -7.79 -32.62 -30.97
N THR A 129 -8.19 -31.35 -30.88
CA THR A 129 -7.41 -30.26 -30.28
C THR A 129 -8.23 -29.53 -29.22
N ILE A 130 -8.80 -28.37 -29.54
CA ILE A 130 -9.47 -27.46 -28.60
C ILE A 130 -10.75 -28.04 -27.99
N LEU A 131 -11.36 -29.06 -28.60
CA LEU A 131 -12.55 -29.78 -28.09
C LEU A 131 -12.21 -31.16 -27.49
N SER A 132 -10.92 -31.43 -27.26
CA SER A 132 -10.45 -32.69 -26.68
C SER A 132 -9.89 -32.49 -25.28
N LEU A 133 -9.80 -33.57 -24.50
CA LEU A 133 -9.16 -33.61 -23.19
C LEU A 133 -7.95 -34.54 -23.25
N GLN A 134 -6.81 -34.10 -22.68
CA GLN A 134 -5.61 -34.94 -22.47
C GLN A 134 -4.96 -35.63 -23.69
N ARG A 135 -5.26 -35.25 -24.94
CA ARG A 135 -4.72 -35.94 -26.14
C ARG A 135 -3.21 -35.85 -26.39
N GLY A 136 -2.45 -35.18 -25.53
CA GLY A 136 -0.97 -35.21 -25.57
C GLY A 136 -0.30 -34.49 -26.77
N ASN A 137 -1.06 -33.81 -27.63
CA ASN A 137 -0.54 -33.13 -28.84
C ASN A 137 0.61 -32.13 -28.59
N LYS A 138 0.73 -31.62 -27.36
CA LYS A 138 1.79 -30.67 -26.94
C LYS A 138 2.97 -31.32 -26.22
N ILE A 139 2.88 -32.59 -25.81
CA ILE A 139 3.89 -33.24 -24.94
C ILE A 139 5.29 -33.29 -25.60
N THR A 140 5.34 -33.46 -26.93
CA THR A 140 6.60 -33.55 -27.69
C THR A 140 7.12 -32.18 -28.16
N LYS A 141 6.28 -31.15 -28.13
CA LYS A 141 6.61 -29.78 -28.57
C LYS A 141 7.24 -28.98 -27.44
N LYS A 142 8.50 -29.28 -27.11
CA LYS A 142 9.21 -28.66 -25.97
C LYS A 142 9.32 -27.13 -26.03
N TYR A 143 9.17 -26.53 -27.21
CA TYR A 143 9.15 -25.09 -27.44
C TYR A 143 7.84 -24.41 -27.01
N LEU A 144 6.81 -25.17 -26.58
CA LEU A 144 5.53 -24.64 -26.09
C LEU A 144 5.46 -24.66 -24.55
N ALA A 145 4.78 -23.68 -23.97
CA ALA A 145 4.63 -23.55 -22.52
C ALA A 145 3.54 -24.49 -21.97
N GLY A 146 2.43 -24.60 -22.70
CA GLY A 146 1.31 -25.48 -22.33
C GLY A 146 1.67 -26.96 -22.48
N ALA A 147 1.49 -27.74 -21.41
CA ALA A 147 1.81 -29.16 -21.40
C ALA A 147 0.57 -30.08 -21.36
N TYR A 148 -0.54 -29.62 -20.77
CA TYR A 148 -1.74 -30.42 -20.54
C TYR A 148 -2.92 -29.88 -21.35
N GLY A 149 -3.51 -30.73 -22.20
CA GLY A 149 -4.67 -30.39 -23.03
C GLY A 149 -6.00 -30.31 -22.25
N GLN A 150 -5.99 -29.79 -21.03
CA GLN A 150 -7.18 -29.64 -20.17
C GLN A 150 -7.39 -28.23 -19.64
N GLY A 151 -6.31 -27.42 -19.51
CA GLY A 151 -6.38 -26.10 -18.88
C GLY A 151 -7.41 -25.18 -19.52
N GLY A 152 -7.51 -25.18 -20.86
CA GLY A 152 -8.52 -24.39 -21.58
C GLY A 152 -9.96 -24.81 -21.23
N ALA A 153 -10.25 -26.10 -21.19
CA ALA A 153 -11.61 -26.61 -20.95
C ALA A 153 -12.16 -26.20 -19.56
N SER A 154 -11.30 -25.98 -18.57
CA SER A 154 -11.70 -25.54 -17.23
C SER A 154 -12.51 -24.23 -17.22
N THR A 155 -12.35 -23.38 -18.24
CA THR A 155 -13.16 -22.15 -18.41
C THR A 155 -14.65 -22.41 -18.56
N LEU A 156 -15.04 -23.58 -19.06
CA LEU A 156 -16.44 -23.96 -19.29
C LEU A 156 -17.26 -23.96 -18.00
N ARG A 157 -16.64 -24.20 -16.84
CA ARG A 157 -17.31 -24.18 -15.54
C ARG A 157 -17.78 -22.78 -15.12
N PHE A 158 -17.16 -21.74 -15.66
CA PHE A 158 -17.35 -20.36 -15.23
C PHE A 158 -18.18 -19.52 -16.21
N CYS A 159 -18.79 -20.14 -17.22
CA CYS A 159 -19.60 -19.45 -18.23
C CYS A 159 -20.74 -20.36 -18.71
N ASP A 160 -21.77 -19.75 -19.30
CA ASP A 160 -22.94 -20.48 -19.78
C ASP A 160 -22.67 -21.17 -21.12
N TYR A 161 -21.95 -20.46 -22.00
CA TYR A 161 -21.60 -20.88 -23.34
C TYR A 161 -20.19 -20.45 -23.71
N VAL A 162 -19.51 -21.25 -24.53
CA VAL A 162 -18.25 -20.89 -25.17
C VAL A 162 -18.39 -21.01 -26.68
N LEU A 163 -18.23 -19.91 -27.39
CA LEU A 163 -18.12 -19.90 -28.85
C LEU A 163 -16.64 -19.96 -29.22
N VAL A 164 -16.27 -20.99 -29.99
CA VAL A 164 -14.94 -21.13 -30.56
C VAL A 164 -15.04 -20.84 -32.05
N ILE A 165 -14.23 -19.91 -32.54
CA ILE A 165 -14.05 -19.61 -33.97
C ILE A 165 -12.56 -19.68 -34.26
N SER A 166 -12.15 -20.36 -35.32
CA SER A 166 -10.74 -20.43 -35.69
C SER A 166 -10.56 -20.41 -37.20
N ARG A 167 -9.50 -19.75 -37.64
CA ARG A 167 -9.07 -19.70 -39.03
C ARG A 167 -7.59 -20.07 -39.09
N SER A 168 -7.32 -21.22 -39.69
CA SER A 168 -5.97 -21.78 -39.78
C SER A 168 -5.12 -21.05 -40.83
N GLU A 169 -3.86 -20.79 -40.52
CA GLU A 169 -2.87 -20.32 -41.51
C GLU A 169 -2.70 -21.30 -42.67
N SER A 170 -2.88 -22.61 -42.42
CA SER A 170 -2.78 -23.64 -43.47
C SER A 170 -4.00 -23.72 -44.38
N ASN A 171 -5.14 -23.17 -43.95
CA ASN A 171 -6.37 -23.12 -44.75
C ASN A 171 -7.13 -21.81 -44.45
N PRO A 172 -6.64 -20.66 -44.93
CA PRO A 172 -7.20 -19.36 -44.59
C PRO A 172 -8.55 -19.09 -45.26
N ALA A 173 -8.92 -19.88 -46.28
CA ALA A 173 -10.17 -19.75 -47.02
C ALA A 173 -11.38 -20.28 -46.26
N GLN A 174 -11.17 -21.02 -45.16
CA GLN A 174 -12.22 -21.66 -44.40
C GLN A 174 -12.11 -21.32 -42.91
N ILE A 175 -13.24 -21.00 -42.30
CA ILE A 175 -13.39 -20.79 -40.87
C ILE A 175 -14.12 -21.99 -40.27
N GLY A 176 -13.62 -22.51 -39.16
CA GLY A 176 -14.34 -23.45 -38.31
C GLY A 176 -14.95 -22.75 -37.10
N PHE A 177 -16.17 -23.12 -36.71
CA PHE A 177 -16.77 -22.62 -35.49
C PHE A 177 -17.70 -23.64 -34.82
N THR A 178 -17.84 -23.51 -33.50
CA THR A 178 -18.78 -24.31 -32.71
C THR A 178 -19.16 -23.58 -31.42
N LEU A 179 -20.30 -23.95 -30.85
CA LEU A 179 -20.77 -23.48 -29.55
C LEU A 179 -20.67 -24.65 -28.55
N VAL A 180 -20.07 -24.42 -27.40
CA VAL A 180 -19.95 -25.40 -26.31
C VAL A 180 -20.82 -24.96 -25.14
N ARG A 181 -21.52 -25.89 -24.50
CA ARG A 181 -22.31 -25.63 -23.29
C ARG A 181 -22.44 -26.87 -22.41
N ASN A 182 -22.90 -26.68 -21.18
CA ASN A 182 -23.44 -27.78 -20.38
C ASN A 182 -24.84 -28.16 -20.89
N VAL A 183 -25.04 -29.44 -21.20
CA VAL A 183 -26.31 -30.01 -21.69
C VAL A 183 -26.88 -30.91 -20.61
N ARG A 184 -28.11 -30.59 -20.20
CA ARG A 184 -28.88 -31.44 -19.31
C ARG A 184 -29.20 -32.77 -19.97
N LEU A 185 -28.67 -33.84 -19.40
CA LEU A 185 -29.00 -35.18 -19.82
C LEU A 185 -30.30 -35.64 -19.14
N GLY A 186 -31.02 -36.59 -19.76
CA GLY A 186 -32.27 -37.11 -19.20
C GLY A 186 -32.03 -37.95 -17.94
N ASP A 187 -33.12 -38.41 -17.31
CA ASP A 187 -33.10 -39.13 -16.03
C ASP A 187 -32.24 -40.42 -16.02
N ASP A 188 -31.89 -40.95 -17.19
CA ASP A 188 -30.98 -42.09 -17.35
C ASP A 188 -29.52 -41.78 -16.98
N TYR A 189 -29.16 -40.49 -16.83
CA TYR A 189 -27.81 -40.03 -16.53
C TYR A 189 -27.74 -39.39 -15.14
N LYS A 190 -26.69 -39.74 -14.39
CA LYS A 190 -26.44 -39.19 -13.04
C LYS A 190 -25.92 -37.76 -13.03
N GLU A 191 -25.28 -37.34 -14.12
CA GLU A 191 -24.65 -36.03 -14.28
C GLU A 191 -24.93 -35.48 -15.68
N ASP A 192 -24.95 -34.16 -15.79
CA ASP A 192 -24.96 -33.46 -17.07
C ASP A 192 -23.61 -33.61 -17.79
N CYS A 193 -23.53 -33.20 -19.04
CA CYS A 193 -22.27 -33.22 -19.78
C CYS A 193 -22.01 -31.91 -20.52
N TYR A 194 -20.75 -31.58 -20.74
CA TYR A 194 -20.39 -30.57 -21.71
C TYR A 194 -20.44 -31.15 -23.12
N ALA A 195 -21.06 -30.42 -24.04
CA ALA A 195 -21.19 -30.81 -25.43
C ALA A 195 -20.97 -29.61 -26.35
N PHE A 196 -20.50 -29.88 -27.57
CA PHE A 196 -20.33 -28.88 -28.61
C PHE A 196 -21.35 -29.07 -29.73
N LEU A 197 -21.70 -27.97 -30.39
CA LEU A 197 -22.64 -27.96 -31.50
C LEU A 197 -21.97 -28.51 -32.76
N ALA A 198 -22.58 -29.53 -33.35
CA ALA A 198 -22.07 -30.25 -34.50
C ALA A 198 -23.17 -30.51 -35.53
N TYR A 199 -22.76 -30.91 -36.72
CA TYR A 199 -23.61 -31.54 -37.73
C TYR A 199 -23.01 -32.88 -38.16
N ALA A 200 -23.80 -33.71 -38.83
CA ALA A 200 -23.31 -34.96 -39.40
C ALA A 200 -22.77 -34.67 -40.81
N ASP A 201 -21.50 -34.94 -41.03
CA ASP A 201 -20.91 -34.84 -42.37
C ASP A 201 -21.43 -35.95 -43.30
N SER A 202 -20.95 -35.98 -44.55
CA SER A 202 -21.35 -36.98 -45.54
C SER A 202 -21.03 -38.43 -45.12
N SER A 203 -20.14 -38.63 -44.16
CA SER A 203 -19.81 -39.95 -43.58
C SER A 203 -20.67 -40.30 -42.36
N GLY A 204 -21.53 -39.39 -41.90
CA GLY A 204 -22.29 -39.54 -40.66
C GLY A 204 -21.46 -39.22 -39.40
N THR A 205 -20.26 -38.68 -39.56
CA THR A 205 -19.38 -38.31 -38.43
C THR A 205 -19.70 -36.90 -37.95
N ALA A 206 -19.61 -36.67 -36.64
CA ALA A 206 -19.80 -35.34 -36.07
C ALA A 206 -18.67 -34.39 -36.53
N ALA A 207 -19.05 -33.30 -37.19
CA ALA A 207 -18.16 -32.24 -37.64
C ALA A 207 -18.59 -30.89 -37.08
N VAL A 208 -17.61 -29.99 -36.89
CA VAL A 208 -17.87 -28.59 -36.49
C VAL A 208 -18.35 -27.77 -37.69
N LEU A 209 -19.09 -26.69 -37.43
CA LEU A 209 -19.64 -25.83 -38.49
C LEU A 209 -18.51 -25.13 -39.23
N THR A 210 -18.71 -24.92 -40.54
CA THR A 210 -17.74 -24.26 -41.41
C THR A 210 -18.37 -23.13 -42.20
N SER A 211 -17.55 -22.14 -42.54
CA SER A 211 -17.88 -21.10 -43.51
C SER A 211 -16.68 -20.83 -44.40
N ASP A 212 -16.89 -20.72 -45.71
CA ASP A 212 -15.85 -20.38 -46.69
C ASP A 212 -15.73 -18.85 -46.88
N ASP A 213 -16.22 -18.07 -45.89
CA ASP A 213 -16.09 -16.62 -45.86
C ASP A 213 -14.65 -16.20 -45.54
N THR A 214 -14.05 -15.50 -46.49
CA THR A 214 -12.68 -15.00 -46.41
C THR A 214 -12.59 -13.61 -45.77
N SER A 215 -13.72 -12.93 -45.56
CA SER A 215 -13.75 -11.60 -44.96
C SER A 215 -13.19 -11.62 -43.53
N PRO A 216 -12.47 -10.57 -43.08
CA PRO A 216 -12.01 -10.50 -41.70
C PRO A 216 -13.19 -10.50 -40.72
N LEU A 217 -13.16 -11.37 -39.71
CA LEU A 217 -14.22 -11.39 -38.69
C LEU A 217 -13.97 -10.26 -37.69
N VAL A 218 -14.78 -9.20 -37.78
CA VAL A 218 -14.68 -8.01 -36.92
C VAL A 218 -15.44 -8.23 -35.62
N ILE A 219 -14.74 -8.06 -34.50
CA ILE A 219 -15.33 -8.05 -33.16
C ILE A 219 -15.80 -6.63 -32.88
N LYS A 220 -17.12 -6.46 -32.79
CA LYS A 220 -17.73 -5.17 -32.48
C LYS A 220 -17.30 -4.70 -31.09
N THR A 221 -16.90 -3.44 -31.02
CA THR A 221 -16.59 -2.71 -29.80
C THR A 221 -17.28 -1.35 -29.81
N SER A 222 -17.34 -0.66 -28.67
CA SER A 222 -17.90 0.69 -28.62
C SER A 222 -17.03 1.69 -29.39
N GLU A 223 -17.64 2.79 -29.85
CA GLU A 223 -16.93 3.87 -30.56
C GLU A 223 -15.82 4.53 -29.73
N SER A 224 -15.90 4.42 -28.40
CA SER A 224 -14.85 4.92 -27.49
C SER A 224 -13.52 4.19 -27.68
N LEU A 225 -13.55 2.92 -28.13
CA LEU A 225 -12.38 2.16 -28.55
C LEU A 225 -12.07 2.49 -30.01
N LYS A 226 -11.00 3.26 -30.23
CA LYS A 226 -10.59 3.79 -31.55
C LYS A 226 -10.05 2.74 -32.53
N ARG A 227 -10.14 1.45 -32.20
CA ARG A 227 -9.51 0.37 -32.95
C ARG A 227 -10.48 -0.79 -33.14
N GLU A 228 -10.45 -1.35 -34.35
CA GLU A 228 -11.14 -2.61 -34.66
C GLU A 228 -10.28 -3.81 -34.27
N TYR A 229 -10.92 -4.81 -33.68
CA TYR A 229 -10.30 -6.09 -33.37
C TYR A 229 -10.81 -7.13 -34.36
N THR A 230 -9.92 -7.71 -35.15
CA THR A 230 -10.29 -8.59 -36.26
C THR A 230 -9.56 -9.93 -36.16
N LEU A 231 -10.29 -11.00 -36.48
CA LEU A 231 -9.71 -12.33 -36.67
C LEU A 231 -9.46 -12.53 -38.16
N THR A 232 -8.22 -12.32 -38.58
CA THR A 232 -7.74 -12.63 -39.95
C THR A 232 -7.14 -14.02 -40.05
N THR A 233 -6.57 -14.51 -38.95
CA THR A 233 -5.95 -15.81 -38.72
C THR A 233 -5.86 -16.02 -37.21
N GLY A 234 -5.78 -17.27 -36.75
CA GLY A 234 -5.72 -17.60 -35.32
C GLY A 234 -7.07 -18.06 -34.77
N THR A 235 -7.28 -17.85 -33.47
CA THR A 235 -8.48 -18.34 -32.77
C THR A 235 -9.14 -17.24 -31.93
N LEU A 236 -10.47 -17.21 -31.95
CA LEU A 236 -11.33 -16.48 -31.01
C LEU A 236 -12.04 -17.49 -30.12
N VAL A 237 -11.87 -17.35 -28.80
CA VAL A 237 -12.64 -18.08 -27.80
C VAL A 237 -13.44 -17.07 -26.99
N ARG A 238 -14.76 -17.05 -27.22
CA ARG A 238 -15.72 -16.16 -26.54
C ARG A 238 -16.46 -16.91 -25.45
N HIS A 239 -16.39 -16.41 -24.22
CA HIS A 239 -17.05 -16.98 -23.05
C HIS A 239 -18.20 -16.07 -22.64
N TYR A 240 -19.44 -16.56 -22.72
CA TYR A 240 -20.63 -15.79 -22.38
C TYR A 240 -20.96 -15.90 -20.88
N GLY A 241 -21.24 -14.77 -20.24
CA GLY A 241 -21.60 -14.76 -18.81
C GLY A 241 -20.46 -15.22 -17.89
N PHE A 242 -19.23 -14.80 -18.16
CA PHE A 242 -18.06 -15.35 -17.46
C PHE A 242 -17.94 -14.83 -16.02
N GLN A 243 -17.90 -15.73 -15.05
CA GLN A 243 -17.85 -15.43 -13.61
C GLN A 243 -16.45 -15.00 -13.15
N LEU A 244 -16.17 -13.70 -13.20
CA LEU A 244 -14.86 -13.13 -12.85
C LEU A 244 -14.54 -13.09 -11.34
N SER A 245 -15.45 -13.52 -10.45
CA SER A 245 -15.27 -13.74 -9.01
C SER A 245 -14.08 -12.98 -8.36
N ASN A 246 -14.34 -11.82 -7.76
CA ASN A 246 -13.35 -10.91 -7.15
C ASN A 246 -12.37 -10.20 -8.11
N THR A 247 -12.54 -10.35 -9.43
CA THR A 247 -11.73 -9.63 -10.45
C THR A 247 -12.57 -8.85 -11.46
N ALA A 248 -13.86 -8.63 -11.16
CA ALA A 248 -14.79 -7.90 -12.02
C ALA A 248 -14.65 -6.37 -11.95
N GLY A 249 -13.78 -5.81 -11.11
CA GLY A 249 -13.58 -4.36 -11.02
C GLY A 249 -13.09 -3.72 -12.33
N LYS A 250 -13.13 -2.39 -12.41
CA LYS A 250 -12.53 -1.62 -13.52
C LYS A 250 -11.03 -1.89 -13.59
N LEU A 251 -10.48 -1.95 -14.81
CA LEU A 251 -9.03 -2.16 -15.01
C LEU A 251 -8.25 -1.04 -14.32
N ALA A 252 -7.36 -1.40 -13.40
CA ALA A 252 -6.52 -0.46 -12.68
C ALA A 252 -5.33 -1.21 -12.02
N PRO A 253 -4.19 -0.53 -11.77
CA PRO A 253 -3.03 -1.13 -11.10
C PRO A 253 -3.24 -1.29 -9.58
N GLN A 254 -4.36 -1.88 -9.18
CA GLN A 254 -4.79 -2.15 -7.80
C GLN A 254 -5.54 -3.48 -7.73
N PRO A 255 -5.61 -4.15 -6.57
CA PRO A 255 -6.38 -5.39 -6.40
C PRO A 255 -7.85 -5.27 -6.80
N GLY A 256 -8.46 -6.41 -7.10
CA GLY A 256 -9.91 -6.53 -7.34
C GLY A 256 -10.34 -6.41 -8.81
N ASN A 257 -9.40 -6.41 -9.77
CA ASN A 257 -9.70 -6.39 -11.19
C ASN A 257 -8.80 -7.36 -11.99
N LEU A 258 -9.24 -7.70 -13.20
CA LEU A 258 -8.55 -8.65 -14.07
C LEU A 258 -7.17 -8.16 -14.54
N TYR A 259 -6.97 -6.84 -14.71
CA TYR A 259 -5.66 -6.28 -15.08
C TYR A 259 -4.60 -6.61 -14.01
N HIS A 260 -4.89 -6.31 -12.75
CA HIS A 260 -3.99 -6.66 -11.65
C HIS A 260 -3.79 -8.18 -11.55
N PHE A 261 -4.86 -8.97 -11.69
CA PHE A 261 -4.77 -10.43 -11.66
C PHE A 261 -3.82 -10.98 -12.72
N LEU A 262 -3.98 -10.55 -13.98
CA LEU A 262 -3.17 -11.04 -15.09
C LEU A 262 -1.70 -10.63 -14.95
N HIS A 263 -1.40 -9.49 -14.35
CA HIS A 263 -0.02 -9.09 -14.08
C HIS A 263 0.70 -10.03 -13.10
N TYR A 264 0.03 -10.52 -12.06
CA TYR A 264 0.68 -11.45 -11.13
C TYR A 264 0.54 -12.92 -11.55
N SER A 265 -0.53 -13.30 -12.26
CA SER A 265 -0.70 -14.67 -12.78
C SER A 265 0.27 -14.96 -13.94
N MET A 266 0.51 -13.96 -14.79
CA MET A 266 1.53 -13.98 -15.85
C MET A 266 2.67 -13.06 -15.41
N PHE A 267 3.42 -13.48 -14.39
CA PHE A 267 4.40 -12.64 -13.70
C PHE A 267 5.52 -12.13 -14.63
N ASP A 268 5.99 -12.97 -15.57
CA ASP A 268 6.96 -12.61 -16.62
C ASP A 268 6.63 -13.31 -17.97
N PRO A 269 5.55 -12.90 -18.65
CA PRO A 269 5.02 -13.66 -19.79
C PRO A 269 6.02 -13.76 -20.95
N LEU A 270 5.86 -14.80 -21.77
CA LEU A 270 6.64 -14.96 -22.99
C LEU A 270 6.33 -13.85 -23.99
N PHE A 271 5.05 -13.54 -24.22
CA PHE A 271 4.61 -12.39 -25.00
C PHE A 271 3.82 -11.39 -24.16
N PRO A 272 3.97 -10.08 -24.39
CA PRO A 272 3.02 -9.11 -23.88
C PRO A 272 1.68 -9.26 -24.62
N PHE A 273 0.59 -8.86 -23.99
CA PHE A 273 -0.75 -8.90 -24.57
C PHE A 273 -1.59 -7.74 -24.05
N ARG A 274 -2.73 -7.49 -24.67
CA ARG A 274 -3.60 -6.37 -24.31
C ARG A 274 -4.91 -6.85 -23.70
N ILE A 275 -5.35 -6.15 -22.67
CA ILE A 275 -6.68 -6.31 -22.08
C ILE A 275 -7.52 -5.08 -22.44
N VAL A 276 -8.73 -5.32 -22.91
CA VAL A 276 -9.64 -4.29 -23.43
C VAL A 276 -10.92 -4.37 -22.62
N ASP A 277 -11.25 -3.31 -21.88
CA ASP A 277 -12.51 -3.17 -21.17
C ASP A 277 -13.49 -2.39 -22.03
N ASN A 278 -14.46 -3.08 -22.62
CA ASN A 278 -15.54 -2.52 -23.42
C ASN A 278 -16.89 -2.58 -22.69
N ARG A 279 -16.90 -2.86 -21.38
CA ARG A 279 -18.15 -2.99 -20.61
C ARG A 279 -18.86 -1.65 -20.42
N ASP A 280 -18.10 -0.55 -20.42
CA ASP A 280 -18.62 0.82 -20.43
C ASP A 280 -18.42 1.41 -21.84
N SER A 281 -19.53 1.59 -22.57
CA SER A 281 -19.52 2.06 -23.96
C SER A 281 -18.97 3.48 -24.13
N ASN A 282 -18.94 4.28 -23.06
CA ASN A 282 -18.49 5.67 -23.10
C ASN A 282 -17.03 5.82 -22.64
N SER A 283 -16.48 4.82 -21.95
CA SER A 283 -15.14 4.88 -21.36
C SER A 283 -14.34 3.60 -21.57
N GLY A 284 -14.37 3.08 -22.80
CA GLY A 284 -13.57 1.94 -23.21
C GLY A 284 -12.09 2.14 -22.91
N ARG A 285 -11.45 1.13 -22.33
CA ARG A 285 -10.06 1.21 -21.87
C ARG A 285 -9.24 0.05 -22.42
N GLU A 286 -8.07 0.34 -22.95
CA GLU A 286 -7.12 -0.66 -23.44
C GLU A 286 -5.81 -0.53 -22.66
N GLU A 287 -5.38 -1.64 -22.05
CA GLU A 287 -4.20 -1.68 -21.19
C GLU A 287 -3.24 -2.79 -21.63
N LEU A 288 -1.94 -2.52 -21.49
CA LEU A 288 -0.88 -3.46 -21.80
C LEU A 288 -0.56 -4.33 -20.58
N VAL A 289 -0.54 -5.65 -20.77
CA VAL A 289 -0.10 -6.62 -19.77
C VAL A 289 1.24 -7.22 -20.18
N ARG A 290 2.24 -6.97 -19.33
CA ARG A 290 3.62 -7.50 -19.45
C ARG A 290 4.11 -8.19 -18.18
N GLY A 291 3.21 -8.48 -17.24
CA GLY A 291 3.55 -9.12 -15.97
C GLY A 291 4.12 -8.17 -14.92
N SER A 292 4.03 -8.60 -13.65
CA SER A 292 4.48 -7.82 -12.49
C SER A 292 5.98 -7.66 -12.43
N ARG A 293 6.76 -8.67 -12.84
CA ARG A 293 8.23 -8.59 -12.93
C ARG A 293 8.66 -7.38 -13.75
N ASN A 294 8.11 -7.24 -14.96
CA ASN A 294 8.52 -6.19 -15.88
C ASN A 294 8.07 -4.80 -15.40
N ARG A 295 6.97 -4.69 -14.65
CA ARG A 295 6.61 -3.44 -13.96
C ARG A 295 7.58 -3.10 -12.82
N LEU A 296 8.08 -4.10 -12.10
CA LEU A 296 9.07 -3.91 -11.02
C LEU A 296 10.44 -3.51 -11.59
N MET A 297 10.86 -4.11 -12.71
CA MET A 297 12.12 -3.78 -13.38
C MET A 297 12.18 -2.35 -13.90
N ASP A 298 11.05 -1.76 -14.31
CA ASP A 298 11.02 -0.34 -14.68
C ASP A 298 11.41 0.57 -13.51
N TYR A 299 10.94 0.26 -12.29
CA TYR A 299 11.34 1.00 -11.10
C TYR A 299 12.82 0.79 -10.74
N ALA A 300 13.37 -0.40 -11.03
CA ALA A 300 14.77 -0.70 -10.77
C ALA A 300 15.72 0.03 -11.75
N LYS A 301 15.32 0.21 -13.01
CA LYS A 301 16.16 0.81 -14.06
C LYS A 301 16.04 2.32 -14.21
N ALA A 302 14.91 2.90 -13.82
CA ALA A 302 14.68 4.32 -13.95
C ALA A 302 14.23 4.95 -12.63
N PRO A 303 15.05 4.89 -11.56
CA PRO A 303 14.73 5.55 -10.28
C PRO A 303 14.52 7.06 -10.45
N GLU A 304 15.18 7.69 -11.44
CA GLU A 304 15.06 9.12 -11.76
C GLU A 304 13.78 9.49 -12.56
N MET A 305 13.14 8.51 -13.23
CA MET A 305 11.84 8.73 -13.89
C MET A 305 10.65 8.50 -12.96
N ALA A 306 10.90 8.08 -11.71
CA ALA A 306 9.90 8.16 -10.67
C ALA A 306 9.71 9.65 -10.36
N ASP A 307 8.75 10.27 -11.07
CA ASP A 307 8.19 11.58 -10.78
C ASP A 307 8.16 11.78 -9.24
N GLU A 308 8.55 12.95 -8.70
CA GLU A 308 8.50 13.19 -7.24
C GLU A 308 7.08 12.96 -6.66
N ASN A 309 6.07 12.93 -7.54
CA ASN A 309 4.68 12.60 -7.28
C ASN A 309 4.30 11.11 -7.42
N SER A 310 5.24 10.23 -7.79
CA SER A 310 5.01 8.80 -7.92
C SER A 310 4.67 8.21 -6.56
N ARG A 311 3.46 7.66 -6.46
CA ARG A 311 2.98 6.99 -5.24
C ARG A 311 3.75 5.71 -4.95
N THR A 312 4.53 5.18 -5.88
CA THR A 312 5.27 3.93 -5.72
C THR A 312 6.76 4.20 -5.81
N GLN A 313 7.51 3.73 -4.81
CA GLN A 313 8.95 3.92 -4.67
C GLN A 313 9.62 2.57 -4.40
N LEU A 314 10.68 2.29 -5.16
CA LEU A 314 11.57 1.16 -4.90
C LEU A 314 12.53 1.51 -3.77
N GLN A 315 12.52 0.72 -2.71
CA GLN A 315 13.41 0.89 -1.56
C GLN A 315 14.64 0.01 -1.67
N HIS A 316 14.47 -1.19 -2.25
CA HIS A 316 15.54 -2.16 -2.41
C HIS A 316 15.23 -3.10 -3.57
N TYR A 317 16.27 -3.50 -4.30
CA TYR A 317 16.22 -4.54 -5.31
C TYR A 317 17.44 -5.44 -5.16
N ARG A 318 17.21 -6.74 -4.97
CA ARG A 318 18.25 -7.76 -5.07
C ARG A 318 18.09 -8.48 -6.40
N SER A 319 19.15 -8.38 -7.21
CA SER A 319 19.21 -8.97 -8.54
C SER A 319 19.18 -10.49 -8.50
N MET A 320 18.77 -11.11 -9.62
CA MET A 320 18.55 -12.55 -9.69
C MET A 320 19.81 -13.37 -9.45
N GLU A 321 19.76 -14.22 -8.43
CA GLU A 321 20.78 -15.21 -8.09
C GLU A 321 20.27 -16.62 -8.43
N TRP A 322 21.15 -17.47 -8.96
CA TRP A 322 20.79 -18.84 -9.32
C TRP A 322 21.14 -19.79 -8.19
N VAL A 323 20.12 -20.46 -7.65
CA VAL A 323 20.25 -21.42 -6.55
C VAL A 323 20.17 -22.85 -7.05
N THR A 324 20.82 -23.76 -6.33
CA THR A 324 20.81 -25.20 -6.61
C THR A 324 19.78 -25.88 -5.70
N PRO A 325 18.59 -26.23 -6.22
CA PRO A 325 17.60 -26.92 -5.41
C PRO A 325 18.01 -28.39 -5.16
N ALA A 326 17.42 -29.01 -4.13
CA ALA A 326 17.60 -30.43 -3.89
C ALA A 326 17.23 -31.27 -5.12
N GLY A 327 18.09 -32.24 -5.45
CA GLY A 327 17.93 -33.09 -6.64
C GLY A 327 18.47 -32.50 -7.94
N SER A 328 19.06 -31.31 -7.92
CA SER A 328 19.80 -30.74 -9.05
C SER A 328 21.32 -30.78 -8.81
N PRO A 329 22.14 -31.16 -9.80
CA PRO A 329 23.60 -31.05 -9.70
C PRO A 329 24.12 -29.63 -10.02
N VAL A 330 23.26 -28.74 -10.55
CA VAL A 330 23.64 -27.39 -11.00
C VAL A 330 22.61 -26.33 -10.57
N PRO A 331 23.00 -25.05 -10.44
CA PRO A 331 22.06 -23.97 -10.23
C PRO A 331 21.05 -23.86 -11.37
N CYS A 332 19.76 -23.89 -11.05
CA CYS A 332 18.70 -23.87 -12.07
C CYS A 332 17.40 -23.17 -11.65
N VAL A 333 17.37 -22.59 -10.45
CA VAL A 333 16.26 -21.78 -9.95
C VAL A 333 16.76 -20.36 -9.73
N GLY A 334 16.15 -19.38 -10.40
CA GLY A 334 16.49 -17.97 -10.20
C GLY A 334 15.70 -17.38 -9.04
N VAL A 335 16.35 -16.63 -8.14
CA VAL A 335 15.72 -15.94 -7.01
C VAL A 335 16.10 -14.48 -7.04
N GLU A 336 15.10 -13.60 -7.10
CA GLU A 336 15.25 -12.12 -7.02
C GLU A 336 14.15 -11.53 -6.15
N TYR A 337 14.35 -10.33 -5.60
CA TYR A 337 13.29 -9.66 -4.85
C TYR A 337 13.37 -8.13 -4.87
N TRP A 338 12.21 -7.50 -4.70
CA TRP A 338 12.04 -6.05 -4.63
C TRP A 338 11.31 -5.70 -3.34
N VAL A 339 11.71 -4.59 -2.70
CA VAL A 339 10.94 -3.96 -1.63
C VAL A 339 10.37 -2.65 -2.17
N ILE A 340 9.04 -2.56 -2.19
CA ILE A 340 8.31 -1.42 -2.73
C ILE A 340 7.49 -0.76 -1.63
N PHE A 341 7.61 0.56 -1.52
CA PHE A 341 6.70 1.38 -0.73
C PHE A 341 5.70 2.07 -1.65
N ASN A 342 4.41 1.88 -1.36
CA ASN A 342 3.34 2.56 -2.06
C ASN A 342 2.58 3.46 -1.08
N TYR A 343 2.33 4.70 -1.46
CA TYR A 343 1.68 5.70 -0.63
C TYR A 343 0.28 6.02 -1.15
N GLU A 344 -0.71 5.96 -0.27
CA GLU A 344 -2.08 6.34 -0.56
C GLU A 344 -2.41 7.73 -0.01
N LYS A 345 -3.15 8.52 -0.79
CA LYS A 345 -3.60 9.85 -0.36
C LYS A 345 -4.78 9.70 0.61
N LYS A 346 -4.62 10.17 1.84
CA LYS A 346 -5.69 10.32 2.85
C LYS A 346 -5.90 11.81 3.18
N LYS A 347 -6.93 12.11 3.98
CA LYS A 347 -7.27 13.49 4.41
C LYS A 347 -6.07 14.23 5.03
N ALA A 348 -5.21 13.52 5.78
CA ALA A 348 -4.04 14.07 6.45
C ALA A 348 -2.73 14.02 5.62
N GLY A 349 -2.78 13.65 4.33
CA GLY A 349 -1.60 13.55 3.46
C GLY A 349 -1.36 12.14 2.90
N TYR A 350 -0.15 11.91 2.38
CA TYR A 350 0.25 10.60 1.84
C TYR A 350 0.69 9.66 2.96
N HIS A 351 0.12 8.46 2.98
CA HIS A 351 0.40 7.44 3.99
C HIS A 351 0.89 6.18 3.32
N LEU A 352 1.92 5.55 3.88
CA LEU A 352 2.38 4.25 3.44
C LEU A 352 1.22 3.25 3.53
N ARG A 353 0.91 2.61 2.40
CA ARG A 353 -0.10 1.55 2.30
C ARG A 353 0.32 0.38 3.18
N PRO A 354 -0.60 -0.24 3.93
CA PRO A 354 -0.24 -1.35 4.82
C PRO A 354 0.36 -2.57 4.09
N ASP A 355 -0.12 -2.87 2.89
CA ASP A 355 0.38 -3.97 2.04
C ASP A 355 0.74 -3.41 0.65
N SER A 356 1.95 -2.88 0.50
CA SER A 356 2.43 -2.31 -0.78
C SER A 356 2.62 -3.39 -1.84
N ASN A 357 3.09 -4.57 -1.44
CA ASN A 357 3.35 -5.68 -2.36
C ASN A 357 2.08 -6.19 -3.05
N ALA A 358 0.91 -6.02 -2.42
CA ALA A 358 -0.38 -6.43 -2.96
C ALA A 358 -0.75 -5.73 -4.27
N LEU A 359 0.00 -4.72 -4.74
CA LEU A 359 -0.19 -4.13 -6.07
C LEU A 359 0.42 -4.94 -7.21
N PHE A 360 1.31 -5.89 -6.87
CA PHE A 360 2.10 -6.67 -7.81
C PHE A 360 1.94 -8.19 -7.62
N VAL A 361 1.52 -8.63 -6.44
CA VAL A 361 1.32 -10.05 -6.11
C VAL A 361 0.02 -10.27 -5.35
N GLN A 362 -0.37 -11.55 -5.20
CA GLN A 362 -1.51 -11.91 -4.37
C GLN A 362 -1.28 -11.46 -2.92
N LYS A 363 -2.26 -10.76 -2.34
CA LYS A 363 -2.18 -10.24 -0.98
C LYS A 363 -1.82 -11.35 0.02
N ARG A 364 -0.84 -11.09 0.91
CA ARG A 364 -0.27 -12.03 1.91
C ARG A 364 0.59 -13.18 1.35
N HIS A 365 0.76 -13.28 0.03
CA HIS A 365 1.62 -14.26 -0.60
C HIS A 365 2.75 -13.55 -1.38
N PRO A 366 3.80 -13.07 -0.68
CA PRO A 366 4.86 -12.26 -1.29
C PRO A 366 5.80 -13.05 -2.22
N ILE A 367 5.82 -14.38 -2.13
CA ILE A 367 6.77 -15.23 -2.85
C ILE A 367 6.03 -15.94 -3.99
N VAL A 368 6.43 -15.68 -5.24
CA VAL A 368 5.79 -16.19 -6.44
C VAL A 368 6.72 -17.15 -7.17
N PHE A 369 6.25 -18.38 -7.40
CA PHE A 369 6.95 -19.38 -8.20
C PHE A 369 6.43 -19.37 -9.63
N THR A 370 7.33 -19.18 -10.59
CA THR A 370 6.98 -19.14 -12.00
C THR A 370 7.61 -20.29 -12.78
N PHE A 371 6.93 -20.69 -13.85
CA PHE A 371 7.45 -21.60 -14.85
C PHE A 371 7.08 -21.08 -16.23
N ASN A 372 8.08 -20.78 -17.07
CA ASN A 372 7.92 -20.06 -18.33
C ASN A 372 7.16 -18.73 -18.17
N GLY A 373 7.37 -18.05 -17.04
CA GLY A 373 6.76 -16.75 -16.77
C GLY A 373 5.34 -16.77 -16.20
N GLN A 374 4.68 -17.92 -16.21
CA GLN A 374 3.37 -18.12 -15.58
C GLN A 374 3.56 -18.48 -14.11
N ASN A 375 2.77 -17.88 -13.23
CA ASN A 375 2.69 -18.24 -11.83
C ASN A 375 2.03 -19.62 -11.65
N GLN A 376 2.75 -20.54 -11.03
CA GLN A 376 2.32 -21.91 -10.73
C GLN A 376 2.07 -22.16 -9.23
N GLY A 377 2.36 -21.17 -8.37
CA GLY A 377 2.12 -21.25 -6.95
C GLY A 377 2.76 -20.10 -6.16
N ASP A 378 2.21 -19.83 -4.99
CA ASP A 378 2.56 -18.69 -4.16
C ASP A 378 2.78 -19.13 -2.71
N ILE A 379 3.84 -18.65 -2.06
CA ILE A 379 4.12 -18.92 -0.65
C ILE A 379 3.79 -17.70 0.21
N GLY A 380 3.22 -17.97 1.38
CA GLY A 380 2.86 -16.96 2.39
C GLY A 380 4.08 -16.29 3.04
N ASN A 381 3.81 -15.35 3.93
CA ASN A 381 4.85 -14.52 4.57
C ASN A 381 5.59 -15.17 5.76
N TYR A 382 5.45 -16.48 6.00
CA TYR A 382 6.01 -17.12 7.20
C TYR A 382 7.54 -17.12 7.22
N ILE A 383 8.20 -17.17 6.06
CA ILE A 383 9.67 -17.15 5.95
C ILE A 383 10.22 -15.83 6.51
N PHE A 384 9.57 -14.72 6.17
CA PHE A 384 9.95 -13.40 6.70
C PHE A 384 9.75 -13.30 8.22
N LYS A 385 8.71 -13.97 8.77
CA LYS A 385 8.55 -14.05 10.23
C LYS A 385 9.67 -14.84 10.90
N GLN A 386 10.07 -15.96 10.31
CA GLN A 386 11.19 -16.78 10.81
C GLN A 386 12.53 -16.04 10.72
N ALA A 387 12.70 -15.20 9.71
CA ALA A 387 13.87 -14.35 9.55
C ALA A 387 13.82 -13.04 10.37
N ASN A 388 12.86 -12.86 11.29
CA ASN A 388 12.66 -11.64 12.07
C ASN A 388 12.51 -10.36 11.20
N ARG A 389 11.75 -10.46 10.09
CA ARG A 389 11.39 -9.35 9.18
C ARG A 389 9.87 -9.27 8.90
N PRO A 390 8.98 -9.32 9.91
CA PRO A 390 7.53 -9.38 9.70
C PRO A 390 6.91 -8.13 9.03
N MET A 391 7.48 -6.94 9.21
CA MET A 391 6.96 -5.69 8.62
C MET A 391 7.32 -5.60 7.13
N VAL A 392 8.58 -5.87 6.77
CA VAL A 392 9.07 -5.92 5.38
C VAL A 392 8.26 -6.91 4.55
N ALA A 393 7.79 -8.00 5.15
CA ALA A 393 6.98 -9.03 4.48
C ALA A 393 5.71 -8.49 3.77
N ARG A 394 5.25 -7.29 4.14
CA ARG A 394 4.08 -6.61 3.55
C ARG A 394 4.44 -5.70 2.36
N HIS A 395 5.72 -5.51 2.11
CA HIS A 395 6.27 -4.59 1.12
C HIS A 395 7.21 -5.27 0.13
N VAL A 396 7.65 -6.50 0.43
CA VAL A 396 8.53 -7.30 -0.41
C VAL A 396 7.75 -8.16 -1.42
N ILE A 397 8.34 -8.31 -2.62
CA ILE A 397 7.94 -9.25 -3.67
C ILE A 397 9.15 -10.12 -3.96
N VAL A 398 9.04 -11.44 -3.82
CA VAL A 398 10.08 -12.41 -4.17
C VAL A 398 9.64 -13.20 -5.39
N HIS A 399 10.51 -13.28 -6.39
CA HIS A 399 10.28 -14.07 -7.59
C HIS A 399 11.22 -15.26 -7.62
N VAL A 400 10.64 -16.44 -7.82
CA VAL A 400 11.35 -17.70 -7.99
C VAL A 400 11.10 -18.22 -9.41
N ASP A 401 12.08 -18.05 -10.30
CA ASP A 401 12.02 -18.52 -11.68
C ASP A 401 12.50 -19.98 -11.79
N ALA A 402 11.56 -20.89 -12.04
CA ALA A 402 11.84 -22.31 -12.27
C ALA A 402 11.92 -22.67 -13.76
N SER A 403 12.00 -21.72 -14.70
CA SER A 403 11.98 -22.02 -16.14
C SER A 403 13.16 -22.89 -16.61
N ARG A 404 14.28 -22.90 -15.87
CA ARG A 404 15.49 -23.69 -16.19
C ARG A 404 15.55 -25.04 -15.49
N VAL A 405 14.54 -25.42 -14.69
CA VAL A 405 14.60 -26.69 -13.94
C VAL A 405 14.41 -27.91 -14.85
N GLY A 406 15.20 -28.95 -14.58
CA GLY A 406 15.06 -30.28 -15.18
C GLY A 406 13.74 -30.98 -14.80
N LYS A 407 13.41 -32.06 -15.51
CA LYS A 407 12.13 -32.79 -15.34
C LYS A 407 11.91 -33.31 -13.92
N ASP A 408 12.95 -33.82 -13.26
CA ASP A 408 12.83 -34.44 -11.94
C ASP A 408 12.63 -33.40 -10.83
N VAL A 409 13.44 -32.33 -10.84
CA VAL A 409 13.26 -31.16 -9.97
C VAL A 409 11.87 -30.56 -10.15
N ARG A 410 11.40 -30.43 -11.41
CA ARG A 410 10.05 -29.91 -11.72
C ARG A 410 8.94 -30.73 -11.09
N LYS A 411 9.03 -32.06 -11.12
CA LYS A 411 8.05 -32.97 -10.48
C LYS A 411 8.04 -32.85 -8.96
N GLY A 412 9.16 -32.47 -8.36
CA GLY A 412 9.26 -32.20 -6.93
C GLY A 412 8.83 -30.79 -6.51
N LEU A 413 8.70 -29.86 -7.46
CA LEU A 413 8.27 -28.48 -7.23
C LEU A 413 6.76 -28.30 -7.34
N PHE A 414 6.18 -28.74 -8.46
CA PHE A 414 4.79 -28.46 -8.80
C PHE A 414 3.94 -29.72 -8.74
N THR A 415 2.69 -29.55 -8.32
CA THR A 415 1.66 -30.59 -8.41
C THR A 415 1.45 -31.04 -9.86
N SER A 416 0.88 -32.23 -10.07
CA SER A 416 0.64 -32.79 -11.41
C SER A 416 -0.28 -31.93 -12.27
N THR A 417 -1.23 -31.22 -11.65
CA THR A 417 -2.11 -30.24 -12.30
C THR A 417 -1.43 -28.89 -12.53
N ARG A 418 -0.24 -28.68 -11.95
CA ARG A 418 0.48 -27.41 -11.85
C ARG A 418 -0.35 -26.27 -11.21
N GLU A 419 -1.39 -26.61 -10.46
CA GLU A 419 -2.21 -25.61 -9.75
C GLU A 419 -1.63 -25.20 -8.38
N GLY A 420 -0.43 -25.65 -8.05
CA GLY A 420 0.21 -25.33 -6.78
C GLY A 420 1.54 -26.02 -6.59
N LEU A 421 2.20 -25.67 -5.49
CA LEU A 421 3.49 -26.22 -5.07
C LEU A 421 3.29 -27.48 -4.23
N ILE A 422 4.27 -28.37 -4.28
CA ILE A 422 4.40 -29.46 -3.30
C ILE A 422 5.15 -28.87 -2.09
N GLU A 423 4.44 -28.08 -1.27
CA GLU A 423 5.06 -27.27 -0.20
C GLU A 423 5.89 -28.10 0.78
N ASP A 424 5.43 -29.32 1.08
CA ASP A 424 6.13 -30.24 1.97
C ASP A 424 7.29 -31.00 1.34
N GLY A 425 7.48 -30.86 0.02
CA GLY A 425 8.51 -31.55 -0.75
C GLY A 425 9.92 -31.06 -0.44
N PRO A 426 10.94 -31.95 -0.57
CA PRO A 426 12.33 -31.59 -0.27
C PRO A 426 12.86 -30.47 -1.18
N VAL A 427 12.38 -30.41 -2.42
CA VAL A 427 12.81 -29.39 -3.40
C VAL A 427 12.34 -28.00 -2.98
N VAL A 428 11.05 -27.83 -2.67
CA VAL A 428 10.50 -26.55 -2.21
C VAL A 428 11.16 -26.14 -0.89
N LYS A 429 11.28 -27.05 0.09
CA LYS A 429 11.97 -26.78 1.36
C LYS A 429 13.41 -26.29 1.17
N SER A 430 14.18 -26.91 0.27
CA SER A 430 15.56 -26.48 -0.01
C SER A 430 15.64 -25.06 -0.59
N ILE A 431 14.74 -24.69 -1.49
CA ILE A 431 14.69 -23.33 -2.06
C ILE A 431 14.26 -22.32 -1.00
N LEU A 432 13.30 -22.66 -0.16
CA LEU A 432 12.83 -21.76 0.89
C LEU A 432 13.87 -21.55 1.99
N GLN A 433 14.68 -22.56 2.31
CA GLN A 433 15.84 -22.43 3.19
C GLN A 433 16.86 -21.44 2.61
N GLU A 434 17.13 -21.54 1.30
CA GLU A 434 18.02 -20.61 0.62
C GLU A 434 17.48 -19.17 0.61
N ILE A 435 16.18 -19.00 0.29
CA ILE A 435 15.50 -17.70 0.37
C ILE A 435 15.57 -17.14 1.80
N SER A 436 15.38 -17.98 2.83
CA SER A 436 15.48 -17.55 4.23
C SER A 436 16.88 -17.07 4.58
N ARG A 437 17.92 -17.75 4.08
CA ARG A 437 19.32 -17.33 4.25
C ARG A 437 19.56 -15.99 3.56
N MET A 438 19.17 -15.86 2.29
CA MET A 438 19.27 -14.63 1.51
C MET A 438 18.61 -13.44 2.23
N ILE A 439 17.41 -13.63 2.79
CA ILE A 439 16.69 -12.57 3.53
C ILE A 439 17.41 -12.21 4.83
N SER A 440 17.96 -13.20 5.55
CA SER A 440 18.59 -12.97 6.86
C SER A 440 19.94 -12.25 6.75
N GLU A 441 20.67 -12.49 5.65
CA GLU A 441 21.99 -11.89 5.39
C GLU A 441 21.89 -10.47 4.79
N ASP A 442 20.70 -10.02 4.39
CA ASP A 442 20.51 -8.72 3.74
C ASP A 442 20.33 -7.58 4.76
N GLU A 443 21.40 -6.83 5.01
CA GLU A 443 21.44 -5.67 5.92
C GLU A 443 20.45 -4.55 5.51
N VAL A 444 20.08 -4.45 4.23
CA VAL A 444 19.08 -3.46 3.78
C VAL A 444 17.71 -3.82 4.32
N LEU A 445 17.35 -5.10 4.31
CA LEU A 445 16.07 -5.57 4.87
C LEU A 445 16.00 -5.35 6.38
N GLU A 446 17.12 -5.50 7.10
CA GLU A 446 17.20 -5.18 8.52
C GLU A 446 16.92 -3.70 8.80
N ARG A 447 17.58 -2.80 8.06
CA ARG A 447 17.36 -1.36 8.18
C ARG A 447 15.92 -0.96 7.87
N LEU A 448 15.33 -1.55 6.82
CA LEU A 448 13.94 -1.28 6.43
C LEU A 448 12.94 -1.83 7.47
N GLU A 449 13.21 -2.98 8.09
CA GLU A 449 12.38 -3.51 9.18
C GLU A 449 12.35 -2.53 10.35
N LYS A 450 13.53 -2.09 10.83
CA LYS A 450 13.64 -1.13 11.93
C LYS A 450 12.93 0.19 11.61
N GLN A 451 13.11 0.71 10.39
CA GLN A 451 12.43 1.93 9.93
C GLN A 451 10.89 1.78 9.97
N LEU A 452 10.37 0.62 9.54
CA LEU A 452 8.94 0.34 9.57
C LEU A 452 8.41 0.18 11.01
N GLU A 453 9.15 -0.49 11.89
CA GLU A 453 8.80 -0.63 13.31
C GLU A 453 8.76 0.71 14.03
N GLU A 454 9.76 1.58 13.82
CA GLU A 454 9.81 2.93 14.36
C GLU A 454 8.62 3.77 13.86
N ALA A 455 8.31 3.70 12.56
CA ALA A 455 7.19 4.41 11.97
C ALA A 455 5.82 3.94 12.51
N VAL A 456 5.65 2.64 12.76
CA VAL A 456 4.44 2.09 13.39
C VAL A 456 4.34 2.52 14.85
N THR A 457 5.45 2.50 15.58
CA THR A 457 5.49 2.90 17.00
C THR A 457 5.13 4.37 17.16
N GLN A 458 5.73 5.26 16.35
CA GLN A 458 5.42 6.69 16.38
C GLN A 458 3.94 6.97 16.04
N ARG A 459 3.39 6.29 15.03
CA ARG A 459 1.96 6.42 14.68
C ARG A 459 1.06 5.92 15.80
N THR A 460 1.37 4.77 16.40
CA THR A 460 0.56 4.20 17.48
C THR A 460 0.56 5.11 18.69
N SER A 461 1.69 5.71 19.05
CA SER A 461 1.77 6.71 20.13
C SER A 461 0.91 7.93 19.84
N GLN A 462 1.00 8.49 18.63
CA GLN A 462 0.21 9.65 18.23
C GLN A 462 -1.30 9.35 18.18
N GLU A 463 -1.70 8.20 17.63
CA GLU A 463 -3.10 7.76 17.57
C GLU A 463 -3.68 7.50 18.97
N THR A 464 -2.88 6.91 19.87
CA THR A 464 -3.29 6.67 21.26
C THR A 464 -3.48 8.00 22.01
N GLU A 465 -2.61 8.99 21.78
CA GLU A 465 -2.74 10.33 22.37
C GLU A 465 -3.95 11.09 21.83
N ASP A 466 -4.20 11.03 20.52
CA ASP A 466 -5.38 11.65 19.88
C ASP A 466 -6.69 11.01 20.38
N GLU A 467 -6.71 9.68 20.57
CA GLU A 467 -7.87 8.96 21.11
C GLU A 467 -8.14 9.34 22.57
N VAL A 468 -7.10 9.42 23.41
CA VAL A 468 -7.19 9.89 24.80
C VAL A 468 -7.75 11.32 24.86
N GLN A 469 -7.24 12.23 24.03
CA GLN A 469 -7.73 13.62 23.96
C GLN A 469 -9.19 13.69 23.52
N LYS A 470 -9.60 12.86 22.54
CA LYS A 470 -10.98 12.82 22.06
C LYS A 470 -11.94 12.30 23.12
N GLN A 471 -11.56 11.26 23.87
CA GLN A 471 -12.39 10.71 24.96
C GLN A 471 -12.53 11.72 26.11
N ILE A 472 -11.43 12.37 26.54
CA ILE A 472 -11.49 13.42 27.57
C ILE A 472 -12.38 14.58 27.10
N SER A 473 -12.25 15.01 25.84
CA SER A 473 -13.08 16.09 25.27
C SER A 473 -14.57 15.72 25.25
N ALA A 474 -14.91 14.44 25.00
CA ALA A 474 -16.29 13.97 25.04
C ALA A 474 -16.86 13.98 26.47
N LEU A 475 -16.10 13.51 27.45
CA LEU A 475 -16.49 13.54 28.87
C LEU A 475 -16.66 14.98 29.38
N LEU A 476 -15.78 15.90 28.97
CA LEU A 476 -15.91 17.32 29.30
C LEU A 476 -17.16 17.95 28.67
N LYS A 477 -17.54 17.58 27.44
CA LYS A 477 -18.80 18.03 26.83
C LYS A 477 -20.03 17.54 27.59
N GLU A 478 -20.03 16.27 27.99
CA GLU A 478 -21.10 15.68 28.81
C GLU A 478 -21.22 16.38 30.17
N ALA A 479 -20.10 16.79 30.76
CA ALA A 479 -20.03 17.59 31.98
C ALA A 479 -20.45 19.08 31.78
N GLY A 480 -20.97 19.46 30.62
CA GLY A 480 -21.52 20.79 30.34
C GLY A 480 -20.51 21.82 29.82
N TYR A 481 -19.38 21.39 29.24
CA TYR A 481 -18.38 22.29 28.66
C TYR A 481 -18.59 22.47 27.14
N GLU A 482 -18.49 23.71 26.65
CA GLU A 482 -18.63 24.02 25.23
C GLU A 482 -17.30 23.87 24.47
N SER A 483 -17.36 23.24 23.29
CA SER A 483 -16.23 23.11 22.36
C SER A 483 -15.88 24.47 21.78
N THR A 484 -14.61 24.86 21.77
CA THR A 484 -14.16 25.90 20.85
C THR A 484 -14.22 25.35 19.43
N GLU A 485 -15.17 25.80 18.62
CA GLU A 485 -14.91 25.87 17.19
C GLU A 485 -13.70 26.78 17.00
N LYS A 486 -12.77 26.36 16.13
CA LYS A 486 -11.62 27.17 15.75
C LYS A 486 -12.13 28.53 15.31
N ALA A 487 -11.65 29.58 15.98
CA ALA A 487 -11.98 30.96 15.66
C ALA A 487 -11.89 31.18 14.14
N GLU A 488 -13.02 31.50 13.54
CA GLU A 488 -13.10 32.22 12.28
C GLU A 488 -12.25 33.47 12.41
N THR A 489 -11.22 33.58 11.58
CA THR A 489 -10.54 34.85 11.35
C THR A 489 -11.45 35.72 10.50
N ASP A 490 -11.89 36.84 11.08
CA ASP A 490 -12.54 37.95 10.39
C ASP A 490 -11.87 38.25 9.05
N THR A 491 -12.68 38.29 8.00
CA THR A 491 -12.29 38.84 6.70
C THR A 491 -12.78 40.28 6.62
N PRO A 492 -11.98 41.27 6.20
CA PRO A 492 -12.54 42.48 5.61
C PRO A 492 -13.03 42.15 4.19
N GLY A 493 -14.21 42.68 3.81
CA GLY A 493 -14.69 42.71 2.42
C GLY A 493 -13.67 43.39 1.48
N GLU A 494 -13.71 43.24 0.16
CA GLU A 494 -14.86 43.23 -0.74
C GLU A 494 -14.38 42.75 -2.15
N ASN A 495 -15.33 42.29 -2.97
CA ASN A 495 -15.32 42.17 -4.44
C ASN A 495 -14.58 41.01 -5.16
N ASP A 496 -15.40 40.00 -5.46
CA ASP A 496 -15.75 39.46 -6.79
C ASP A 496 -14.71 38.79 -7.73
N ASN A 497 -15.18 37.65 -8.26
CA ASN A 497 -14.73 36.86 -9.41
C ASN A 497 -13.37 36.14 -9.39
N GLY A 498 -13.44 34.88 -8.96
CA GLY A 498 -12.77 33.74 -9.58
C GLY A 498 -11.29 33.59 -9.27
N ILE A 499 -10.92 32.54 -8.51
CA ILE A 499 -9.71 31.71 -8.69
C ILE A 499 -9.71 30.55 -7.65
N ARG A 500 -9.66 29.34 -8.21
CA ARG A 500 -9.21 28.01 -7.76
C ARG A 500 -8.90 27.74 -6.26
N PRO A 501 -9.25 26.54 -5.74
CA PRO A 501 -8.89 26.12 -4.39
C PRO A 501 -7.36 26.12 -4.19
N ARG A 502 -6.89 26.87 -3.19
CA ARG A 502 -5.49 26.88 -2.76
C ARG A 502 -5.13 25.50 -2.22
N THR A 503 -4.16 24.88 -2.89
CA THR A 503 -3.47 23.67 -2.47
C THR A 503 -2.94 23.81 -1.04
N PRO A 504 -3.00 22.75 -0.22
CA PRO A 504 -2.25 22.70 1.04
C PRO A 504 -0.78 22.86 0.69
N ARG A 505 -0.08 23.80 1.34
CA ARG A 505 1.37 23.92 1.17
C ARG A 505 2.02 22.61 1.61
N PRO A 506 2.91 22.03 0.79
CA PRO A 506 3.68 20.86 1.20
C PRO A 506 4.46 21.17 2.48
N PRO A 507 4.75 20.15 3.31
CA PRO A 507 5.69 20.33 4.41
C PRO A 507 6.97 20.91 3.84
N LYS A 508 7.47 22.01 4.41
CA LYS A 508 8.73 22.61 3.95
C LYS A 508 9.80 21.51 3.99
N PRO A 509 10.56 21.31 2.89
CA PRO A 509 11.71 20.41 2.93
C PRO A 509 12.62 20.81 4.11
N PRO A 510 13.31 19.85 4.76
CA PRO A 510 14.29 20.18 5.78
C PRO A 510 15.24 21.23 5.20
N GLN A 511 15.23 22.44 5.80
CA GLN A 511 16.02 23.54 5.28
C GLN A 511 17.48 23.14 5.37
N GLU A 512 18.17 23.11 4.23
CA GLU A 512 19.61 22.84 4.18
C GLU A 512 20.33 23.74 5.21
N PRO A 513 21.27 23.19 5.99
CA PRO A 513 22.07 23.99 6.91
C PRO A 513 22.78 25.08 6.09
N LEU A 514 22.78 26.31 6.60
CA LEU A 514 23.54 27.38 5.94
C LEU A 514 25.02 26.96 5.93
N HIS A 515 25.72 27.24 4.83
CA HIS A 515 27.16 27.00 4.74
C HIS A 515 27.86 27.86 5.79
N THR A 516 28.32 27.23 6.87
CA THR A 516 29.09 27.88 7.93
C THR A 516 30.57 27.83 7.61
N LEU A 517 31.29 28.94 7.82
CA LEU A 517 32.74 28.98 7.74
C LEU A 517 33.37 28.24 8.93
N PRO A 518 34.60 27.72 8.76
CA PRO A 518 35.36 27.16 9.88
C PRO A 518 35.59 28.20 10.98
N TYR A 519 35.45 27.80 12.24
CA TYR A 519 35.78 28.66 13.37
C TYR A 519 37.23 29.19 13.28
N PRO A 520 37.50 30.50 13.54
CA PRO A 520 36.59 31.54 14.03
C PRO A 520 36.10 32.53 12.95
N GLU A 521 36.02 32.11 11.68
CA GLU A 521 35.66 33.00 10.57
C GLU A 521 34.15 33.29 10.50
N VAL A 522 33.80 34.54 10.18
CA VAL A 522 32.42 34.99 9.92
C VAL A 522 32.43 36.17 8.94
N SER A 523 31.71 36.06 7.84
CA SER A 523 31.66 37.09 6.80
C SER A 523 30.38 37.93 6.86
N PHE A 524 29.25 37.39 7.33
CA PHE A 524 27.98 38.11 7.35
C PHE A 524 27.11 37.84 8.57
N LEU A 525 26.25 38.81 8.87
CA LEU A 525 25.18 38.75 9.88
C LEU A 525 23.96 39.48 9.32
N LYS A 526 22.79 38.85 9.35
CA LYS A 526 21.55 39.47 8.88
C LYS A 526 20.32 39.04 9.68
N ILE A 527 19.47 39.98 10.07
CA ILE A 527 18.12 39.76 10.59
C ILE A 527 17.22 39.42 9.40
N VAL A 528 16.64 38.23 9.44
CA VAL A 528 15.77 37.71 8.37
C VAL A 528 14.30 37.66 8.78
N TYR A 529 14.02 37.86 10.06
CA TYR A 529 12.67 38.03 10.56
C TYR A 529 12.70 38.82 11.86
N PRO A 530 11.86 39.85 12.02
CA PRO A 530 11.03 40.49 10.99
C PRO A 530 11.90 41.12 9.88
N GLU A 531 11.34 41.41 8.70
CA GLU A 531 12.15 41.91 7.55
C GLU A 531 12.33 43.43 7.52
N VAL A 532 11.47 44.20 8.21
CA VAL A 532 11.45 45.68 8.11
C VAL A 532 11.36 46.33 9.49
N ALA A 533 10.20 46.25 10.14
CA ALA A 533 9.94 46.75 11.48
C ALA A 533 8.82 45.91 12.11
N PHE A 534 8.66 45.96 13.43
CA PHE A 534 7.57 45.23 14.09
C PHE A 534 6.91 46.03 15.21
N GLU A 535 5.61 45.79 15.39
CA GLU A 535 4.85 46.31 16.53
C GLU A 535 4.75 45.25 17.62
N LEU A 536 5.03 45.61 18.87
CA LEU A 536 4.98 44.72 20.02
C LEU A 536 3.95 45.24 21.04
N GLU A 537 2.91 44.45 21.29
CA GLU A 537 1.94 44.73 22.35
C GLU A 537 2.60 44.60 23.73
N LEU A 538 2.26 45.51 24.67
CA LEU A 538 2.71 45.39 26.07
C LEU A 538 2.29 44.01 26.62
N ASN A 539 3.25 43.30 27.24
CA ASN A 539 3.11 41.92 27.74
C ASN A 539 3.03 40.81 26.67
N SER A 540 3.34 41.08 25.41
CA SER A 540 3.47 40.08 24.35
C SER A 540 4.94 39.72 24.06
N THR A 541 5.16 38.75 23.15
CA THR A 541 6.50 38.36 22.70
C THR A 541 6.62 38.38 21.18
N VAL A 542 7.79 38.74 20.67
CA VAL A 542 8.13 38.71 19.24
C VAL A 542 9.42 37.94 19.02
N SER A 543 9.55 37.26 17.88
CA SER A 543 10.77 36.54 17.52
C SER A 543 11.63 37.36 16.57
N VAL A 544 12.92 37.46 16.85
CA VAL A 544 13.96 37.98 15.94
C VAL A 544 14.84 36.81 15.51
N LEU A 545 14.85 36.48 14.22
CA LEU A 545 15.64 35.40 13.61
C LEU A 545 16.79 36.01 12.81
N ILE A 546 17.98 35.47 12.98
CA ILE A 546 19.16 35.85 12.20
C ILE A 546 19.71 34.70 11.38
N HIS A 547 20.36 35.05 10.28
CA HIS A 547 21.25 34.19 9.50
C HIS A 547 22.67 34.75 9.54
N THR A 548 23.65 33.86 9.67
CA THR A 548 25.08 34.12 9.64
C THR A 548 25.81 32.88 9.14
N ASP A 549 27.03 33.04 8.63
CA ASP A 549 27.95 31.95 8.31
C ASP A 549 28.86 31.54 9.48
N ALA A 550 28.64 32.08 10.68
CA ALA A 550 29.43 31.74 11.86
C ALA A 550 29.21 30.28 12.33
N ASP A 551 30.32 29.61 12.71
CA ASP A 551 30.32 28.33 13.43
C ASP A 551 29.59 28.44 14.79
N ALA A 552 28.94 27.37 15.24
CA ALA A 552 28.19 27.34 16.51
C ALA A 552 29.02 27.77 17.74
N ARG A 553 30.35 27.55 17.72
CA ARG A 553 31.29 28.00 18.77
C ARG A 553 31.36 29.52 18.89
N MET A 554 30.97 30.28 17.87
CA MET A 554 30.91 31.74 17.91
C MET A 554 29.67 32.30 18.62
N HIS A 555 28.81 31.43 19.20
CA HIS A 555 27.62 31.87 19.93
C HIS A 555 27.97 32.85 21.07
N ALA A 556 29.10 32.67 21.74
CA ALA A 556 29.54 33.53 22.83
C ALA A 556 29.88 34.97 22.38
N GLN A 557 30.13 35.20 21.09
CA GLN A 557 30.45 36.49 20.47
C GLN A 557 29.21 37.18 19.88
N LEU A 558 28.06 36.50 19.90
CA LEU A 558 26.78 37.00 19.42
C LEU A 558 26.02 37.74 20.55
N ARG A 559 25.57 38.97 20.30
CA ARG A 559 24.83 39.79 21.27
C ARG A 559 23.62 40.46 20.63
N VAL A 560 22.59 40.69 21.43
CA VAL A 560 21.45 41.54 21.08
C VAL A 560 21.35 42.65 22.11
N ARG A 561 21.11 43.88 21.66
CA ARG A 561 20.89 45.06 22.49
C ARG A 561 19.70 45.87 21.98
N PHE A 562 19.12 46.69 22.84
CA PHE A 562 17.89 47.45 22.57
C PHE A 562 18.12 48.92 22.83
N GLU A 563 17.71 49.77 21.89
CA GLU A 563 17.87 51.22 21.96
C GLU A 563 16.51 51.87 21.68
N PRO A 564 15.74 52.35 22.70
CA PRO A 564 16.06 52.39 24.13
C PRO A 564 15.87 51.01 24.83
N ASP A 565 16.41 50.89 26.05
CA ASP A 565 16.37 49.66 26.88
C ASP A 565 14.98 49.39 27.49
N VAL A 566 13.99 49.20 26.62
CA VAL A 566 12.56 48.97 26.95
C VAL A 566 12.10 47.55 26.63
N LEU A 567 12.99 46.73 26.06
CA LEU A 567 12.79 45.31 25.76
C LEU A 567 13.78 44.45 26.57
N GLU A 568 13.42 43.20 26.79
CA GLU A 568 14.31 42.20 27.37
C GLU A 568 14.18 40.86 26.63
N VAL A 569 15.21 40.03 26.73
CA VAL A 569 15.23 38.71 26.10
C VAL A 569 14.40 37.73 26.93
N ALA A 570 13.30 37.22 26.36
CA ALA A 570 12.47 36.19 26.97
C ALA A 570 13.05 34.78 26.80
N SER A 571 13.68 34.49 25.66
CA SER A 571 14.34 33.20 25.41
C SER A 571 15.31 33.30 24.23
N VAL A 572 16.33 32.44 24.19
CA VAL A 572 17.30 32.35 23.09
C VAL A 572 17.37 30.92 22.57
N LYS A 573 17.33 30.75 21.24
CA LYS A 573 17.82 29.54 20.57
C LYS A 573 19.30 29.79 20.19
N PRO A 574 20.25 29.02 20.75
CA PRO A 574 21.67 29.19 20.45
C PRO A 574 21.98 29.06 18.96
N LEU A 575 23.11 29.63 18.55
CA LEU A 575 23.59 29.56 17.17
C LEU A 575 23.82 28.10 16.76
N SER A 576 23.09 27.62 15.75
CA SER A 576 23.24 26.28 15.19
C SER A 576 22.96 26.30 13.69
N GLY A 577 23.89 25.77 12.89
CA GLY A 577 23.79 25.76 11.43
C GLY A 577 23.62 27.15 10.81
N GLY A 578 24.32 28.16 11.35
CA GLY A 578 24.27 29.55 10.90
C GLY A 578 23.00 30.32 11.30
N ARG A 579 22.16 29.77 12.19
CA ARG A 579 20.87 30.38 12.57
C ARG A 579 20.79 30.55 14.09
N ALA A 580 20.36 31.73 14.54
CA ALA A 580 20.03 31.99 15.94
C ALA A 580 18.71 32.77 16.04
N ARG A 581 18.00 32.60 17.15
CA ARG A 581 16.71 33.27 17.38
C ARG A 581 16.62 33.82 18.79
N TRP A 582 16.20 35.07 18.93
CA TRP A 582 15.76 35.64 20.20
C TRP A 582 14.24 35.79 20.21
N ARG A 583 13.61 35.50 21.35
CA ARG A 583 12.27 36.02 21.64
C ARG A 583 12.43 37.21 22.58
N LEU A 584 11.84 38.33 22.19
CA LEU A 584 11.88 39.58 22.93
C LEU A 584 10.53 39.82 23.59
N LYS A 585 10.54 40.38 24.79
CA LYS A 585 9.35 40.85 25.51
C LYS A 585 9.57 42.26 26.03
N THR A 586 8.51 42.95 26.41
CA THR A 586 8.60 44.28 27.03
C THR A 586 9.12 44.18 28.46
N LYS A 587 10.04 45.09 28.84
CA LYS A 587 10.56 45.22 30.20
C LYS A 587 9.48 45.78 31.15
N GLN A 588 9.57 45.50 32.46
CA GLN A 588 8.67 46.12 33.43
C GLN A 588 8.88 47.64 33.46
N GLY A 589 7.80 48.41 33.28
CA GLY A 589 7.83 49.88 33.24
C GLY A 589 7.82 50.49 31.84
N SER A 590 7.87 49.69 30.77
CA SER A 590 7.72 50.20 29.39
C SER A 590 6.30 50.70 29.11
N THR A 591 6.16 51.80 28.38
CA THR A 591 4.88 52.45 28.08
C THR A 591 4.52 52.33 26.60
N ALA A 592 3.21 52.27 26.31
CA ALA A 592 2.71 52.25 24.93
C ALA A 592 3.09 53.55 24.22
N GLY A 593 3.53 53.46 22.97
CA GLY A 593 4.01 54.58 22.14
C GLY A 593 5.53 54.75 22.11
N GLN A 594 6.30 53.97 22.88
CA GLN A 594 7.76 53.96 22.77
C GLN A 594 8.21 53.21 21.52
N SER A 595 9.14 53.78 20.75
CA SER A 595 9.76 53.16 19.58
C SER A 595 11.29 53.15 19.70
N GLY A 596 11.94 52.23 19.00
CA GLY A 596 13.38 52.09 19.03
C GLY A 596 13.88 50.97 18.11
N ASN A 597 15.11 50.54 18.34
CA ASN A 597 15.84 49.64 17.47
C ASN A 597 16.36 48.43 18.25
N VAL A 598 16.22 47.24 17.66
CA VAL A 598 16.90 46.02 18.10
C VAL A 598 18.18 45.88 17.27
N VAL A 599 19.32 45.85 17.94
CA VAL A 599 20.64 45.75 17.30
C VAL A 599 21.25 44.39 17.63
N VAL A 600 21.58 43.60 16.61
CA VAL A 600 22.27 42.30 16.75
C VAL A 600 23.71 42.44 16.27
N THR A 601 24.67 41.96 17.06
CA THR A 601 26.11 42.02 16.73
C THR A 601 26.80 40.67 16.85
N VAL A 602 27.77 40.41 15.97
CA VAL A 602 28.77 39.32 16.08
C VAL A 602 30.15 39.95 16.15
N THR A 603 30.93 39.62 17.17
CA THR A 603 32.32 40.07 17.29
C THR A 603 33.27 39.06 16.62
N ARG A 604 34.06 39.52 15.65
CA ARG A 604 35.12 38.75 14.98
C ARG A 604 36.35 38.60 15.89
N HIS A 605 37.21 37.64 15.57
CA HIS A 605 38.45 37.40 16.30
C HIS A 605 39.44 38.59 16.24
N ASP A 606 39.36 39.42 15.21
CA ASP A 606 40.16 40.66 15.07
C ASP A 606 39.61 41.86 15.87
N GLY A 607 38.51 41.66 16.60
CA GLY A 607 37.83 42.69 17.41
C GLY A 607 36.82 43.54 16.62
N SER A 608 36.71 43.38 15.30
CA SER A 608 35.69 44.07 14.52
C SER A 608 34.30 43.45 14.72
N GLN A 609 33.23 44.24 14.54
CA GLN A 609 31.85 43.78 14.75
C GLN A 609 31.03 43.85 13.46
N LEU A 610 30.33 42.77 13.15
CA LEU A 610 29.23 42.77 12.19
C LEU A 610 27.94 43.12 12.93
N THR A 611 27.15 44.04 12.39
CA THR A 611 25.94 44.55 13.05
C THR A 611 24.79 44.58 12.05
N ASP A 612 23.60 44.19 12.51
CA ASP A 612 22.35 44.42 11.80
C ASP A 612 21.26 44.92 12.76
N THR A 613 20.33 45.74 12.27
CA THR A 613 19.39 46.50 13.09
C THR A 613 17.97 46.44 12.54
N ILE A 614 16.97 46.37 13.42
CA ILE A 614 15.55 46.41 13.05
C ILE A 614 14.73 47.30 13.99
N ASP A 615 13.80 48.08 13.42
CA ASP A 615 12.97 49.02 14.18
C ASP A 615 11.77 48.33 14.85
N PHE A 616 11.33 48.87 15.99
CA PHE A 616 10.15 48.42 16.72
C PHE A 616 9.33 49.57 17.31
N ALA A 617 8.04 49.31 17.53
CA ALA A 617 7.12 50.21 18.24
C ALA A 617 6.25 49.44 19.27
N LEU A 618 6.08 49.99 20.46
CA LEU A 618 5.23 49.43 21.51
C LEU A 618 3.79 49.92 21.38
N ILE A 619 2.82 49.01 21.33
CA ILE A 619 1.40 49.35 21.23
C ILE A 619 0.62 48.91 22.48
N ALA A 620 -0.45 49.64 22.79
CA ALA A 620 -1.30 49.35 23.94
C ALA A 620 -1.96 47.96 23.79
N PRO A 621 -2.14 47.21 24.90
CA PRO A 621 -2.81 45.93 24.85
C PRO A 621 -4.26 46.15 24.42
N LYS A 622 -4.70 45.46 23.36
CA LYS A 622 -6.09 45.54 22.89
C LYS A 622 -7.01 45.02 23.99
N SER A 623 -7.84 45.90 24.56
CA SER A 623 -8.86 45.51 25.53
C SER A 623 -9.89 44.63 24.84
N GLN A 624 -9.91 43.34 25.17
CA GLN A 624 -11.05 42.50 24.82
C GLN A 624 -12.24 42.92 25.70
N PRO A 625 -13.43 43.18 25.12
CA PRO A 625 -14.61 43.45 25.93
C PRO A 625 -14.93 42.22 26.79
N ALA A 626 -15.17 42.48 28.08
CA ALA A 626 -15.56 41.47 29.04
C ALA A 626 -16.89 40.84 28.62
N GLN A 627 -16.88 39.54 28.30
CA GLN A 627 -18.08 38.74 28.23
C GLN A 627 -18.07 37.71 29.35
N GLN A 628 -18.96 37.93 30.31
CA GLN A 628 -19.47 36.90 31.20
C GLN A 628 -20.17 35.83 30.35
N GLY A 629 -19.63 34.62 30.30
CA GLY A 629 -20.21 33.50 29.56
C GLY A 629 -19.58 32.18 29.97
N ARG A 630 -20.41 31.24 30.38
CA ARG A 630 -20.03 29.92 30.93
C ARG A 630 -19.19 29.10 29.92
N GLY A 631 -18.01 28.62 30.36
CA GLY A 631 -17.53 27.25 30.10
C GLY A 631 -16.91 26.85 28.75
N LYS A 632 -15.88 27.52 28.20
CA LYS A 632 -15.08 26.97 27.07
C LYS A 632 -14.07 25.89 27.53
N ILE A 633 -13.85 24.83 26.73
CA ILE A 633 -12.79 23.82 26.92
C ILE A 633 -11.44 24.38 26.43
N PRO A 634 -10.42 24.56 27.30
CA PRO A 634 -9.07 24.94 26.88
C PRO A 634 -8.34 23.74 26.25
N PRO A 635 -7.38 23.95 25.33
CA PRO A 635 -6.49 22.88 24.88
C PRO A 635 -5.78 22.24 26.08
N PHE A 636 -5.65 20.91 26.10
CA PHE A 636 -5.05 20.19 27.22
C PHE A 636 -4.16 19.02 26.77
N GLU A 637 -3.27 18.56 27.66
CA GLU A 637 -2.40 17.41 27.46
C GLU A 637 -2.21 16.63 28.77
N VAL A 638 -2.03 15.30 28.69
CA VAL A 638 -1.85 14.43 29.86
C VAL A 638 -0.52 13.68 29.72
N LEU A 639 0.46 14.01 30.56
CA LEU A 639 1.83 13.54 30.47
C LEU A 639 2.22 12.66 31.67
N PRO A 640 2.91 11.53 31.46
CA PRO A 640 3.59 10.82 32.55
C PRO A 640 4.80 11.61 33.03
N VAL A 641 5.14 11.48 34.32
CA VAL A 641 6.38 12.02 34.89
C VAL A 641 6.98 11.05 35.92
N ASN A 642 8.30 11.01 36.00
CA ASN A 642 9.11 10.23 36.91
C ASN A 642 10.04 11.16 37.73
N PRO A 643 10.44 10.78 38.96
CA PRO A 643 11.46 11.51 39.73
C PRO A 643 12.75 11.86 39.01
N ASP A 644 13.13 11.10 37.98
CA ASP A 644 14.35 11.36 37.19
C ASP A 644 14.15 12.44 36.10
N ASP A 645 12.91 12.92 35.88
CA ASP A 645 12.61 13.92 34.85
C ASP A 645 12.86 15.35 35.36
N SER A 646 13.50 16.19 34.54
CA SER A 646 13.78 17.62 34.83
C SER A 646 12.55 18.47 35.22
N GLN A 647 11.34 17.98 34.96
CA GLN A 647 10.08 18.65 35.28
C GLN A 647 9.58 18.31 36.69
N TRP A 648 10.10 17.26 37.33
CA TRP A 648 9.68 16.79 38.64
C TRP A 648 9.89 17.85 39.72
N ASP A 649 11.09 18.41 39.81
CA ASP A 649 11.46 19.43 40.81
C ASP A 649 10.69 20.75 40.62
N THR A 650 10.15 20.98 39.41
CA THR A 650 9.28 22.14 39.13
C THR A 650 7.82 21.88 39.54
N LEU A 651 7.42 20.61 39.64
CA LEU A 651 6.06 20.19 39.98
C LEU A 651 5.90 19.93 41.49
N TRP A 652 6.91 19.33 42.12
CA TRP A 652 6.95 18.96 43.54
C TRP A 652 8.34 19.27 44.11
N ASP A 653 8.41 20.17 45.10
CA ASP A 653 9.66 20.56 45.76
C ASP A 653 10.17 19.43 46.67
N GLU A 654 11.48 19.16 46.71
CA GLU A 654 12.04 18.07 47.52
C GLU A 654 11.89 18.32 49.03
N GLU A 655 11.78 19.59 49.46
CA GLU A 655 11.56 19.93 50.88
C GLU A 655 10.15 19.57 51.38
N ASP A 656 9.15 19.55 50.49
CA ASP A 656 7.74 19.33 50.84
C ASP A 656 7.28 17.86 50.69
N TYR A 657 7.99 17.04 49.89
CA TYR A 657 7.57 15.68 49.54
C TYR A 657 8.66 14.62 49.80
N GLN A 658 8.80 14.22 51.07
CA GLN A 658 9.77 13.17 51.46
C GLN A 658 9.48 11.78 50.87
N ASP A 659 8.21 11.47 50.54
CA ASP A 659 7.82 10.22 49.87
C ASP A 659 7.34 10.47 48.43
N LYS A 660 8.27 10.34 47.48
CA LYS A 660 8.00 10.49 46.03
C LYS A 660 6.95 9.49 45.52
N ASN A 661 6.73 8.35 46.19
CA ASN A 661 5.76 7.33 45.78
C ASN A 661 4.32 7.62 46.27
N ALA A 662 4.15 8.64 47.13
CA ALA A 662 2.85 9.10 47.62
C ALA A 662 2.19 10.13 46.68
N VAL A 663 2.95 10.69 45.73
CA VAL A 663 2.50 11.73 44.82
C VAL A 663 1.76 11.13 43.62
N ALA A 664 0.57 11.65 43.29
CA ALA A 664 -0.31 11.06 42.28
C ALA A 664 -0.36 11.79 40.93
N TYR A 665 -0.82 13.06 40.89
CA TYR A 665 -0.86 13.89 39.69
C TYR A 665 -0.94 15.38 40.05
N LYS A 666 -0.61 16.28 39.11
CA LYS A 666 -0.74 17.73 39.23
C LYS A 666 -1.10 18.35 37.89
N ALA A 667 -1.99 19.34 37.87
CA ALA A 667 -2.36 20.04 36.65
C ALA A 667 -1.88 21.49 36.69
N LEU A 668 -1.32 21.97 35.57
CA LEU A 668 -0.80 23.32 35.41
C LEU A 668 -1.48 24.03 34.24
N LYS A 669 -1.64 25.36 34.34
CA LYS A 669 -2.15 26.21 33.26
C LYS A 669 -1.02 27.07 32.72
N THR A 670 -0.59 26.80 31.49
CA THR A 670 0.53 27.49 30.84
C THR A 670 0.08 28.07 29.50
N GLN A 671 0.16 29.39 29.32
CA GLN A 671 -0.10 30.08 28.03
C GLN A 671 -1.38 29.63 27.29
N GLY A 672 -2.49 29.44 28.02
CA GLY A 672 -3.79 29.04 27.45
C GLY A 672 -3.99 27.53 27.26
N LYS A 673 -3.02 26.68 27.66
CA LYS A 673 -3.09 25.22 27.64
C LYS A 673 -3.07 24.65 29.06
N ILE A 674 -3.81 23.57 29.32
CA ILE A 674 -3.76 22.80 30.57
C ILE A 674 -2.82 21.59 30.35
N ILE A 675 -1.86 21.37 31.24
CA ILE A 675 -1.01 20.18 31.21
C ILE A 675 -1.23 19.41 32.50
N VAL A 676 -1.65 18.15 32.40
CA VAL A 676 -1.88 17.24 33.52
C VAL A 676 -0.70 16.27 33.60
N TYR A 677 0.11 16.37 34.64
CA TYR A 677 1.22 15.46 34.91
C TYR A 677 0.75 14.38 35.89
N TYR A 678 0.92 13.10 35.55
CA TYR A 678 0.66 12.00 36.49
C TYR A 678 1.95 11.24 36.81
N SER A 679 2.15 10.94 38.09
CA SER A 679 3.32 10.25 38.60
C SER A 679 3.29 8.78 38.23
N THR A 680 4.35 8.32 37.57
CA THR A 680 4.53 6.90 37.21
C THR A 680 5.01 6.05 38.38
N VAL A 681 5.55 6.67 39.42
CA VAL A 681 6.03 6.01 40.65
C VAL A 681 4.99 5.98 41.76
N PHE A 682 3.81 6.58 41.54
CA PHE A 682 2.69 6.51 42.48
C PHE A 682 2.37 5.05 42.83
N THR A 683 2.55 4.66 44.08
CA THR A 683 2.58 3.24 44.51
C THR A 683 1.41 2.41 43.97
N PRO A 684 0.13 2.86 44.10
CA PRO A 684 -1.00 2.10 43.58
C PRO A 684 -0.96 1.90 42.05
N PHE A 685 -0.52 2.91 41.31
CA PHE A 685 -0.40 2.87 39.85
C PHE A 685 0.74 1.93 39.43
N ALA A 686 1.94 2.13 39.98
CA ALA A 686 3.12 1.33 39.67
C ALA A 686 2.91 -0.17 39.95
N GLN A 687 2.32 -0.52 41.10
CA GLN A 687 2.00 -1.90 41.45
C GLN A 687 0.96 -2.52 40.49
N THR A 688 -0.04 -1.74 40.06
CA THR A 688 -1.05 -2.20 39.12
C THR A 688 -0.47 -2.44 37.74
N VAL A 689 0.36 -1.52 37.24
CA VAL A 689 1.08 -1.67 35.96
C VAL A 689 2.00 -2.88 35.99
N ALA A 690 2.79 -3.06 37.05
CA ALA A 690 3.67 -4.22 37.22
C ALA A 690 2.89 -5.55 37.22
N ARG A 691 1.80 -5.62 37.98
CA ARG A 691 0.90 -6.78 38.03
C ARG A 691 0.27 -7.09 36.66
N LEU A 692 -0.22 -6.08 35.95
CA LEU A 692 -0.85 -6.26 34.64
C LEU A 692 0.17 -6.62 33.56
N LYS A 693 1.39 -6.08 33.62
CA LYS A 693 2.48 -6.41 32.70
C LYS A 693 2.84 -7.90 32.75
N LEU A 694 2.80 -8.51 33.94
CA LEU A 694 2.99 -9.96 34.12
C LEU A 694 1.83 -10.80 33.55
N GLN A 695 0.60 -10.25 33.51
CA GLN A 695 -0.56 -10.96 33.00
C GLN A 695 -0.72 -10.85 31.48
N SER A 696 -0.57 -9.65 30.93
CA SER A 696 -0.68 -9.37 29.50
C SER A 696 -0.26 -7.93 29.19
N GLU A 697 0.65 -7.77 28.23
CA GLU A 697 1.10 -6.46 27.78
C GLU A 697 -0.05 -5.62 27.16
N SER A 698 -0.95 -6.26 26.42
CA SER A 698 -2.13 -5.60 25.84
C SER A 698 -3.09 -5.07 26.91
N LYS A 699 -3.30 -5.85 27.99
CA LYS A 699 -4.14 -5.40 29.12
C LYS A 699 -3.50 -4.23 29.86
N MET A 700 -2.19 -4.25 30.06
CA MET A 700 -1.45 -3.17 30.69
C MET A 700 -1.54 -1.87 29.87
N LYS A 701 -1.37 -1.95 28.54
CA LYS A 701 -1.53 -0.80 27.64
C LYS A 701 -2.94 -0.23 27.70
N LEU A 702 -3.96 -1.07 27.61
CA LEU A 702 -5.38 -0.65 27.70
C LEU A 702 -5.72 0.01 29.04
N PHE A 703 -5.25 -0.57 30.16
CA PHE A 703 -5.39 0.03 31.49
C PHE A 703 -4.73 1.41 31.56
N THR A 704 -3.51 1.54 31.04
CA THR A 704 -2.75 2.79 31.09
C THR A 704 -3.46 3.88 30.27
N THR A 705 -3.99 3.54 29.09
CA THR A 705 -4.81 4.46 28.27
C THR A 705 -6.07 4.90 29.02
N ASN A 706 -6.82 3.96 29.61
CA ASN A 706 -8.01 4.28 30.39
C ASN A 706 -7.70 5.16 31.61
N TYR A 707 -6.58 4.90 32.30
CA TYR A 707 -6.13 5.70 33.42
C TYR A 707 -5.80 7.15 33.02
N LYS A 708 -5.13 7.34 31.87
CA LYS A 708 -4.87 8.69 31.31
C LYS A 708 -6.16 9.47 31.05
N VAL A 709 -7.17 8.81 30.49
CA VAL A 709 -8.49 9.44 30.20
C VAL A 709 -9.15 9.92 31.49
N TRP A 710 -9.26 9.03 32.47
CA TRP A 710 -9.93 9.34 33.74
C TRP A 710 -9.20 10.39 34.57
N ILE A 711 -7.86 10.30 34.65
CA ILE A 711 -7.07 11.27 35.41
C ILE A 711 -7.04 12.63 34.73
N GLY A 712 -6.95 12.65 33.39
CA GLY A 712 -7.02 13.88 32.60
C GLY A 712 -8.35 14.60 32.77
N TYR A 713 -9.46 13.88 32.65
CA TYR A 713 -10.81 14.42 32.86
C TYR A 713 -10.97 15.04 34.26
N HIS A 714 -10.64 14.30 35.32
CA HIS A 714 -10.81 14.78 36.68
C HIS A 714 -9.87 15.92 37.05
N ALA A 715 -8.61 15.89 36.59
CA ALA A 715 -7.65 16.96 36.85
C ALA A 715 -8.08 18.29 36.22
N ILE A 716 -8.68 18.27 35.02
CA ILE A 716 -9.19 19.48 34.34
C ILE A 716 -10.40 20.06 35.08
N ILE A 717 -11.27 19.22 35.63
CA ILE A 717 -12.42 19.67 36.44
C ILE A 717 -11.94 20.33 37.74
N GLN A 718 -11.03 19.68 38.48
CA GLN A 718 -10.49 20.21 39.73
C GLN A 718 -9.79 21.56 39.55
N LEU A 719 -9.00 21.72 38.49
CA LEU A 719 -8.29 22.97 38.21
C LEU A 719 -9.24 24.17 37.93
N LYS A 720 -10.46 23.92 37.46
CA LYS A 720 -11.50 24.96 37.34
C LYS A 720 -12.26 25.21 38.64
N GLY A 721 -12.47 24.18 39.46
CA GLY A 721 -13.08 24.34 40.79
C GLY A 721 -12.26 25.30 41.67
N GLN A 722 -10.94 25.17 41.62
CA GLN A 722 -9.99 26.02 42.36
C GLN A 722 -10.07 27.51 41.95
N GLN A 723 -10.30 27.81 40.66
CA GLN A 723 -10.46 29.19 40.17
C GLN A 723 -11.73 29.89 40.69
N ASN A 724 -12.71 29.16 41.23
CA ASN A 724 -13.92 29.75 41.84
C ASN A 724 -13.78 29.98 43.36
N GLU A 725 -12.79 29.38 44.04
CA GLU A 725 -12.63 29.41 45.50
C GLU A 725 -11.55 30.38 46.00
N ASP A 726 -10.59 30.77 45.15
CA ASP A 726 -9.46 31.67 45.51
C ASP A 726 -9.87 33.15 45.80
N ALA A 727 -11.16 33.43 46.10
CA ALA A 727 -11.65 34.76 46.48
C ALA A 727 -11.68 35.01 48.00
N THR A 728 -11.41 34.01 48.83
CA THR A 728 -11.42 34.17 50.29
C THR A 728 -10.41 33.27 50.98
N THR A 729 -9.67 33.87 51.92
CA THR A 729 -8.74 33.34 52.94
C THR A 729 -7.27 33.11 52.59
N SER A 730 -6.44 33.61 53.52
CA SER A 730 -4.98 33.67 53.53
C SER A 730 -4.43 32.58 54.46
N ASP A 731 -4.10 31.40 53.91
CA ASP A 731 -3.20 30.42 54.53
C ASP A 731 -2.72 29.39 53.47
N ASP A 732 -1.73 29.78 52.64
CA ASP A 732 -1.36 29.03 51.42
C ASP A 732 -0.78 27.61 51.66
N GLY A 733 -0.20 27.34 52.85
CA GLY A 733 0.49 26.07 53.14
C GLY A 733 -0.43 24.91 53.54
N VAL A 734 -1.51 25.19 54.28
CA VAL A 734 -2.49 24.16 54.70
C VAL A 734 -3.35 23.71 53.53
N ILE A 735 -3.63 24.63 52.59
CA ILE A 735 -4.50 24.41 51.43
C ILE A 735 -3.86 23.45 50.41
N GLU A 736 -2.55 23.53 50.14
CA GLU A 736 -1.90 22.64 49.17
C GLU A 736 -1.80 21.19 49.71
N PHE A 737 -1.52 21.02 51.00
CA PHE A 737 -1.49 19.70 51.64
C PHE A 737 -2.86 18.98 51.58
N GLU A 738 -3.96 19.71 51.78
CA GLU A 738 -5.31 19.15 51.62
C GLU A 738 -5.64 18.82 50.15
N ARG A 739 -5.23 19.69 49.21
CA ARG A 739 -5.37 19.46 47.75
C ARG A 739 -4.61 18.21 47.30
N ASP A 740 -3.44 17.92 47.86
CA ASP A 740 -2.69 16.71 47.54
C ASP A 740 -3.33 15.43 48.08
N ARG A 741 -3.86 15.47 49.31
CA ARG A 741 -4.65 14.35 49.84
C ARG A 741 -5.86 14.06 48.96
N GLU A 742 -6.49 15.08 48.41
CA GLU A 742 -7.59 14.92 47.47
C GLU A 742 -7.13 14.33 46.13
N ARG A 743 -6.03 14.83 45.53
CA ARG A 743 -5.43 14.27 44.31
C ARG A 743 -5.10 12.79 44.47
N VAL A 744 -4.54 12.38 45.61
CA VAL A 744 -4.25 10.97 45.92
C VAL A 744 -5.53 10.13 46.00
N ARG A 745 -6.58 10.60 46.68
CA ARG A 745 -7.87 9.88 46.75
C ARG A 745 -8.51 9.74 45.38
N VAL A 746 -8.52 10.81 44.58
CA VAL A 746 -9.07 10.80 43.22
C VAL A 746 -8.29 9.82 42.36
N ALA A 747 -6.96 9.85 42.37
CA ALA A 747 -6.14 8.91 41.61
C ALA A 747 -6.41 7.44 41.97
N GLN A 748 -6.60 7.12 43.26
CA GLN A 748 -6.98 5.78 43.70
C GLN A 748 -8.36 5.35 43.19
N LEU A 749 -9.33 6.27 43.14
CA LEU A 749 -10.64 6.00 42.56
C LEU A 749 -10.56 5.80 41.04
N GLN A 750 -9.82 6.66 40.34
CA GLN A 750 -9.62 6.56 38.89
C GLN A 750 -8.87 5.29 38.49
N LEU A 751 -7.97 4.80 39.34
CA LEU A 751 -7.31 3.52 39.14
C LEU A 751 -8.31 2.35 39.15
N LYS A 752 -9.28 2.37 40.06
CA LYS A 752 -10.36 1.36 40.11
C LYS A 752 -11.28 1.47 38.90
N GLN A 753 -11.64 2.68 38.48
CA GLN A 753 -12.47 2.88 37.29
C GLN A 753 -11.74 2.44 36.00
N ALA A 754 -10.47 2.80 35.84
CA ALA A 754 -9.66 2.37 34.70
C ALA A 754 -9.55 0.84 34.63
N MET A 755 -9.35 0.17 35.78
CA MET A 755 -9.38 -1.29 35.89
C MET A 755 -10.73 -1.87 35.45
N ALA A 756 -11.85 -1.36 35.98
CA ALA A 756 -13.19 -1.85 35.66
C ALA A 756 -13.53 -1.68 34.16
N MET A 757 -13.16 -0.53 33.58
CA MET A 757 -13.37 -0.27 32.15
C MET A 757 -12.53 -1.20 31.27
N THR A 758 -11.28 -1.44 31.66
CA THR A 758 -10.39 -2.39 30.97
C THR A 758 -10.99 -3.79 30.96
N GLU A 759 -11.55 -4.25 32.08
CA GLU A 759 -12.21 -5.56 32.15
C GLU A 759 -13.48 -5.63 31.30
N LEU A 760 -14.30 -4.58 31.29
CA LEU A 760 -15.51 -4.49 30.47
C LEU A 760 -15.19 -4.52 28.97
N MET A 761 -14.21 -3.73 28.52
CA MET A 761 -13.79 -3.70 27.12
C MET A 761 -13.24 -5.06 26.66
N LEU A 762 -12.47 -5.74 27.50
CA LEU A 762 -11.97 -7.09 27.19
C LEU A 762 -13.09 -8.12 27.13
N LYS A 763 -14.11 -8.02 28.00
CA LYS A 763 -15.30 -8.89 27.93
C LYS A 763 -16.11 -8.65 26.66
N ALA A 764 -16.30 -7.39 26.27
CA ALA A 764 -17.00 -7.02 25.03
C ALA A 764 -16.26 -7.51 23.78
N SER A 765 -14.93 -7.36 23.74
CA SER A 765 -14.08 -7.88 22.65
C SER A 765 -14.21 -9.40 22.50
N LYS A 766 -14.19 -10.14 23.62
CA LYS A 766 -14.36 -11.60 23.62
C LYS A 766 -15.76 -12.04 23.20
N ALA A 767 -16.79 -11.27 23.53
CA ALA A 767 -18.16 -11.55 23.09
C ALA A 767 -18.31 -11.34 21.57
N GLN A 768 -17.72 -10.27 21.02
CA GLN A 768 -17.72 -10.02 19.56
C GLN A 768 -16.89 -11.03 18.77
N GLU A 769 -15.81 -11.57 19.35
CA GLU A 769 -15.05 -12.67 18.77
C GLU A 769 -15.79 -14.01 18.83
N ALA A 770 -16.73 -14.20 19.77
CA ALA A 770 -17.55 -15.41 19.86
C ALA A 770 -18.78 -15.36 18.92
N GLU A 771 -19.21 -14.17 18.50
CA GLU A 771 -20.28 -13.96 17.51
C GLU A 771 -19.78 -13.97 16.05
N ARG A 772 -18.46 -13.93 15.82
CA ARG A 772 -17.81 -14.02 14.51
C ARG A 772 -17.23 -15.40 14.27
#